data_AF-A0A7S4L2B0-F1
#
_entry.id   AF-A0A7S4L2B0-F1
#
_cell.length_a   1.000
_cell.length_b   1.000
_cell.length_c   1.000
_cell.angle_alpha   90.00
_cell.angle_beta   90.00
_cell.angle_gamma   90.00
#
_symmetry.space_group_name_H-M   'P 1'
#
loop_
_entity.id
_entity.type
_entity.pdbx_description
1 polymer ?
#
loop_
_entity_poly.entity_id
_entity_poly.type
_entity_poly.pdbx_seq_one_letter_code
_entity_poly.pdbx_strand_id
1 'polypeptide(L)'
;RELGRFWWERSPQICGPRGGEPLDVEATRNGFRRLTEEINGFMKKEGADKELTTDEVAFGFIKVANEAMCRPIRALTSARGFDIRSHVLACFGGAGGQHACAIARSLGIGTIFIHRYASILSAYGLFLAKVVEEVQEPCSCVLEADQYQELAGTLNRLQEEAEEKLVKEGHGRESIRRNLFLNLRYEGTDCAVMTALLDKEERRKKIEKEDIAAFSARFLSSYKREFGFLLEGRKILVDDIRVRAEASSGEEEEGGSMEEDEECLKLSTEDAEQVVSVYFEGGRQDTPVFLLDKLRRRRRVTGPAILLDDISTLLVEPGCEAELTRDKDVRITVGKEEVKQRSEELDLILLSIFSHRFMSIAEQMGRTLQRTSMSTNIKERLDFSCALFDEQGGLVANAPHIPVHLGSMQDAVRYQVSKWQEDLEEGDVLMTNHPCAGGTHLPDITVITPVFLGRSSPVFFLASRGHHADIGGIAPGSMPPHSRFLFEEGMCCETFKLVRKGAWQEEGVVELLNSPAKHPGCAGSRKLRDNLSDLRAQVAANQKGVLLLNELIAEFGLDLVLSYMHHIQSNAELAVRDMLKETAQARISSSSSSGKRNVDGEVKEKQLVRLHAEDAMDDGTPIVLNVEIDINNRSAHFDFTGTGTEVYGNCNAPRAVTYSAIIYCLRAMVRKDIPLNQGCLAPITVTIPPGSILFPDNSAAVVGGNVLTSQRVTDVILKAFSYCAASQGCMNNVTFGDASFGYYETIAGGAGAGPTWDGRGGVHTHMTNTRITDVEILERRFPVMVKAFGLREGSGGGGMRRGGDGVVRELLFRRKLELSVLTERRVLPPYGLMGGEPGKVGINLLFRHDGR
;
A
#
# COMPACT_ATOMS: atom_id res chain seq x y z
N ARG A 1 -5.52 30.36 8.89
CA ARG A 1 -6.28 31.59 9.27
C ARG A 1 -6.23 31.78 10.77
N GLU A 2 -6.74 30.83 11.55
CA GLU A 2 -6.62 30.87 13.01
C GLU A 2 -5.16 31.07 13.45
N LEU A 3 -4.25 30.30 12.88
CA LEU A 3 -2.82 30.33 13.19
C LEU A 3 -2.04 31.54 12.64
N GLY A 4 -2.68 32.52 11.99
CA GLY A 4 -1.99 33.70 11.44
C GLY A 4 -1.06 33.48 10.24
N ARG A 5 -0.84 32.22 9.80
CA ARG A 5 0.05 31.83 8.68
C ARG A 5 -0.31 32.40 7.29
N PHE A 6 -1.33 33.24 7.20
CA PHE A 6 -1.88 33.77 5.95
C PHE A 6 -2.51 35.14 6.18
N TRP A 7 -2.11 36.14 5.39
CA TRP A 7 -2.67 37.49 5.45
C TRP A 7 -3.96 37.58 4.64
N TRP A 8 -5.06 37.21 5.30
CA TRP A 8 -6.36 37.01 4.67
C TRP A 8 -7.03 38.31 4.17
N GLU A 9 -6.67 39.47 4.72
CA GLU A 9 -7.23 40.78 4.29
C GLU A 9 -6.84 41.14 2.85
N ARG A 10 -5.72 40.61 2.36
CA ARG A 10 -5.24 40.80 0.98
C ARG A 10 -5.72 39.68 0.03
N SER A 11 -6.58 38.79 0.50
CA SER A 11 -7.08 37.67 -0.33
C SER A 11 -8.12 38.13 -1.35
N PRO A 12 -8.15 37.48 -2.53
CA PRO A 12 -9.22 37.69 -3.50
C PRO A 12 -10.61 37.44 -2.88
N GLN A 13 -11.54 38.36 -3.11
CA GLN A 13 -12.93 38.22 -2.67
C GLN A 13 -13.70 37.30 -3.63
N ILE A 14 -13.50 35.99 -3.49
CA ILE A 14 -14.06 34.97 -4.38
C ILE A 14 -15.04 34.02 -3.68
N CYS A 15 -15.41 34.31 -2.43
CA CYS A 15 -16.27 33.45 -1.63
C CYS A 15 -17.76 33.83 -1.75
N GLY A 16 -18.60 33.01 -1.10
CA GLY A 16 -20.05 33.18 -1.06
C GLY A 16 -20.77 32.69 -2.32
N PRO A 17 -22.11 32.65 -2.30
CA PRO A 17 -22.92 32.10 -3.39
C PRO A 17 -22.75 32.82 -4.74
N ARG A 18 -22.25 34.06 -4.70
CA ARG A 18 -22.05 34.93 -5.87
C ARG A 18 -20.57 35.17 -6.21
N GLY A 19 -19.62 34.57 -5.47
CA GLY A 19 -18.19 34.64 -5.76
C GLY A 19 -17.59 36.04 -5.65
N GLY A 20 -17.96 36.80 -4.61
CA GLY A 20 -17.57 38.21 -4.41
C GLY A 20 -17.36 38.61 -2.95
N GLU A 21 -17.45 37.67 -2.01
CA GLU A 21 -17.37 37.94 -0.59
C GLU A 21 -15.95 37.66 -0.05
N PRO A 22 -15.51 38.40 0.99
CA PRO A 22 -14.25 38.12 1.67
C PRO A 22 -14.33 36.82 2.48
N LEU A 23 -13.18 36.39 2.99
CA LEU A 23 -13.08 35.22 3.85
C LEU A 23 -13.71 35.49 5.24
N ASP A 24 -14.60 34.61 5.69
CA ASP A 24 -15.16 34.67 7.05
C ASP A 24 -14.21 34.02 8.07
N VAL A 25 -13.51 34.87 8.82
CA VAL A 25 -12.58 34.47 9.88
C VAL A 25 -13.32 34.03 11.14
N GLU A 26 -14.46 34.64 11.45
CA GLU A 26 -15.21 34.37 12.68
C GLU A 26 -15.92 33.02 12.61
N ALA A 27 -16.46 32.66 11.45
CA ALA A 27 -16.97 31.31 11.20
C ALA A 27 -15.88 30.25 11.40
N THR A 28 -14.66 30.51 10.92
CA THR A 28 -13.51 29.59 11.10
C THR A 28 -13.17 29.43 12.59
N ARG A 29 -13.10 30.55 13.33
CA ARG A 29 -12.84 30.56 14.78
C ARG A 29 -13.90 29.80 15.57
N ASN A 30 -15.17 30.04 15.28
CA ASN A 30 -16.28 29.35 15.93
C ASN A 30 -16.25 27.84 15.65
N GLY A 31 -15.94 27.45 14.40
CA GLY A 31 -15.77 26.05 14.03
C GLY A 31 -14.66 25.36 14.82
N PHE A 32 -13.49 25.99 14.92
CA PHE A 32 -12.37 25.43 15.70
C PHE A 32 -12.62 25.44 17.21
N ARG A 33 -13.30 26.45 17.77
CA ARG A 33 -13.70 26.44 19.19
C ARG A 33 -14.58 25.24 19.51
N ARG A 34 -15.63 25.02 18.72
CA ARG A 34 -16.52 23.85 18.86
C ARG A 34 -15.76 22.54 18.76
N LEU A 35 -14.89 22.41 17.76
CA LEU A 35 -14.09 21.20 17.57
C LEU A 35 -13.13 20.96 18.76
N THR A 36 -12.55 22.03 19.31
CA THR A 36 -11.67 21.97 20.48
C THR A 36 -12.43 21.50 21.72
N GLU A 37 -13.64 22.00 21.94
CA GLU A 37 -14.53 21.53 23.02
C GLU A 37 -14.88 20.05 22.86
N GLU A 38 -15.19 19.60 21.65
CA GLU A 38 -15.48 18.20 21.35
C GLU A 38 -14.26 17.29 21.61
N ILE A 39 -13.05 17.73 21.19
CA ILE A 39 -11.79 17.00 21.42
C ILE A 39 -11.44 16.95 22.91
N ASN A 40 -11.46 18.07 23.62
CA ASN A 40 -11.15 18.10 25.06
C ASN A 40 -12.16 17.29 25.87
N GLY A 41 -13.44 17.33 25.47
CA GLY A 41 -14.48 16.49 26.06
C GLY A 41 -14.26 14.99 25.85
N PHE A 42 -13.67 14.59 24.72
CA PHE A 42 -13.24 13.21 24.48
C PHE A 42 -11.99 12.86 25.31
N MET A 43 -10.94 13.69 25.27
CA MET A 43 -9.69 13.47 26.01
C MET A 43 -9.91 13.32 27.52
N LYS A 44 -10.79 14.15 28.11
CA LYS A 44 -11.15 14.07 29.53
C LYS A 44 -11.85 12.76 29.91
N LYS A 45 -12.63 12.17 29.00
CA LYS A 45 -13.27 10.85 29.21
C LYS A 45 -12.25 9.72 29.17
N GLU A 46 -11.21 9.88 28.37
CA GLU A 46 -10.11 8.92 28.23
C GLU A 46 -9.00 9.12 29.29
N GLY A 47 -9.18 10.04 30.24
CA GLY A 47 -8.27 10.23 31.38
C GLY A 47 -7.05 11.08 31.10
N ALA A 48 -7.05 11.90 30.04
CA ALA A 48 -5.99 12.87 29.81
C ALA A 48 -6.20 14.15 30.66
N ASP A 49 -5.13 14.61 31.31
CA ASP A 49 -5.16 15.79 32.19
C ASP A 49 -4.92 17.11 31.46
N LYS A 50 -4.36 17.07 30.23
CA LYS A 50 -4.06 18.27 29.44
C LYS A 50 -5.24 18.64 28.53
N GLU A 51 -5.75 19.86 28.69
CA GLU A 51 -6.68 20.48 27.73
C GLU A 51 -5.91 21.17 26.61
N LEU A 52 -6.31 20.93 25.36
CA LEU A 52 -5.74 21.58 24.18
C LEU A 52 -6.40 22.94 23.93
N THR A 53 -5.59 23.91 23.52
CA THR A 53 -6.06 25.20 23.01
C THR A 53 -6.52 25.10 21.56
N THR A 54 -7.35 26.05 21.12
CA THR A 54 -7.79 26.17 19.71
C THR A 54 -6.62 26.23 18.73
N ASP A 55 -5.54 26.91 19.12
CA ASP A 55 -4.32 27.00 18.32
C ASP A 55 -3.59 25.66 18.22
N GLU A 56 -3.46 24.92 19.33
CA GLU A 56 -2.85 23.58 19.32
C GLU A 56 -3.64 22.61 18.44
N VAL A 57 -4.98 22.63 18.52
CA VAL A 57 -5.85 21.81 17.65
C VAL A 57 -5.65 22.18 16.19
N ALA A 58 -5.76 23.46 15.84
CA ALA A 58 -5.60 23.92 14.46
C ALA A 58 -4.19 23.64 13.90
N PHE A 59 -3.15 23.79 14.72
CA PHE A 59 -1.78 23.46 14.34
C PHE A 59 -1.56 21.95 14.21
N GLY A 60 -2.23 21.13 15.03
CA GLY A 60 -2.26 19.68 14.93
C GLY A 60 -2.73 19.19 13.56
N PHE A 61 -3.78 19.79 13.00
CA PHE A 61 -4.22 19.49 11.62
C PHE A 61 -3.12 19.75 10.59
N ILE A 62 -2.36 20.85 10.73
CA ILE A 62 -1.23 21.13 9.83
C ILE A 62 -0.12 20.09 10.00
N LYS A 63 0.20 19.70 11.25
CA LYS A 63 1.21 18.65 11.51
C LYS A 63 0.83 17.32 10.86
N VAL A 64 -0.42 16.88 11.02
CA VAL A 64 -0.93 15.65 10.41
C VAL A 64 -0.92 15.77 8.87
N ALA A 65 -1.35 16.89 8.31
CA ALA A 65 -1.33 17.12 6.86
C ALA A 65 0.11 17.09 6.30
N ASN A 66 1.08 17.71 6.99
CA ASN A 66 2.48 17.70 6.60
C ASN A 66 3.06 16.28 6.61
N GLU A 67 2.78 15.48 7.63
CA GLU A 67 3.23 14.09 7.70
C GLU A 67 2.58 13.23 6.60
N ALA A 68 1.28 13.42 6.35
CA ALA A 68 0.58 12.75 5.26
C ALA A 68 1.18 13.10 3.88
N MET A 69 1.57 14.36 3.64
CA MET A 69 2.27 14.78 2.42
C MET A 69 3.71 14.25 2.33
N CYS A 70 4.39 14.04 3.45
CA CYS A 70 5.74 13.45 3.45
C CYS A 70 5.72 11.98 3.00
N ARG A 71 4.66 11.22 3.30
CA ARG A 71 4.54 9.80 2.96
C ARG A 71 4.76 9.50 1.47
N PRO A 72 4.03 10.10 0.51
CA PRO A 72 4.26 9.86 -0.92
C PRO A 72 5.62 10.39 -1.40
N ILE A 73 6.16 11.48 -0.84
CA ILE A 73 7.48 12.00 -1.22
C ILE A 73 8.58 11.02 -0.82
N ARG A 74 8.55 10.53 0.44
CA ARG A 74 9.47 9.47 0.88
C ARG A 74 9.32 8.24 0.01
N ALA A 75 8.07 7.91 -0.33
CA ALA A 75 7.76 6.72 -1.08
C ALA A 75 8.40 6.72 -2.47
N LEU A 76 8.15 7.78 -3.26
CA LEU A 76 8.60 7.90 -4.64
C LEU A 76 10.12 8.02 -4.76
N THR A 77 10.75 8.83 -3.90
CA THR A 77 12.20 9.06 -3.94
C THR A 77 12.98 7.82 -3.51
N SER A 78 12.58 7.18 -2.41
CA SER A 78 13.19 5.91 -1.96
C SER A 78 12.97 4.79 -2.97
N ALA A 79 11.80 4.74 -3.62
CA ALA A 79 11.51 3.76 -4.66
C ALA A 79 12.39 3.91 -5.92
N ARG A 80 13.16 4.99 -6.06
CA ARG A 80 14.15 5.13 -7.15
C ARG A 80 15.60 4.93 -6.67
N GLY A 81 15.77 4.55 -5.40
CA GLY A 81 17.09 4.33 -4.78
C GLY A 81 17.83 5.60 -4.41
N PHE A 82 17.13 6.73 -4.27
CA PHE A 82 17.74 8.02 -3.95
C PHE A 82 17.66 8.35 -2.46
N ASP A 83 18.72 8.94 -1.90
CA ASP A 83 18.67 9.56 -0.58
C ASP A 83 17.91 10.90 -0.68
N ILE A 84 16.81 11.01 0.04
CA ILE A 84 15.96 12.21 0.04
C ILE A 84 16.75 13.43 0.54
N ARG A 85 17.65 13.25 1.49
CA ARG A 85 18.42 14.33 2.13
C ARG A 85 19.38 15.02 1.15
N SER A 86 19.75 14.34 0.06
CA SER A 86 20.61 14.91 -0.98
C SER A 86 19.85 15.74 -2.04
N HIS A 87 18.53 15.87 -1.90
CA HIS A 87 17.69 16.59 -2.87
C HIS A 87 17.39 18.02 -2.42
N VAL A 88 17.05 18.88 -3.37
CA VAL A 88 16.42 20.17 -3.12
C VAL A 88 14.90 20.00 -3.21
N LEU A 89 14.16 20.48 -2.20
CA LEU A 89 12.71 20.46 -2.24
C LEU A 89 12.22 21.62 -3.12
N ALA A 90 11.85 21.32 -4.37
CA ALA A 90 11.17 22.27 -5.24
C ALA A 90 9.68 22.36 -4.83
N CYS A 91 9.26 23.51 -4.30
CA CYS A 91 7.89 23.69 -3.83
C CYS A 91 7.12 24.68 -4.72
N PHE A 92 5.90 24.32 -5.10
CA PHE A 92 5.04 25.12 -5.98
C PHE A 92 3.56 24.94 -5.65
N GLY A 93 2.69 25.65 -6.37
CA GLY A 93 1.25 25.74 -6.11
C GLY A 93 0.91 26.74 -5.00
N GLY A 94 -0.33 27.21 -4.98
CA GLY A 94 -0.75 28.33 -4.11
C GLY A 94 -0.59 28.10 -2.61
N ALA A 95 -0.65 26.84 -2.16
CA ALA A 95 -0.49 26.47 -0.75
C ALA A 95 0.92 25.95 -0.40
N GLY A 96 1.75 25.60 -1.39
CA GLY A 96 3.01 24.89 -1.15
C GLY A 96 3.95 25.63 -0.21
N GLY A 97 4.08 26.94 -0.39
CA GLY A 97 4.94 27.80 0.43
C GLY A 97 4.61 27.83 1.92
N GLN A 98 3.40 27.45 2.34
CA GLN A 98 3.03 27.39 3.76
C GLN A 98 3.49 26.10 4.47
N HIS A 99 3.81 25.06 3.70
CA HIS A 99 4.16 23.73 4.20
C HIS A 99 5.63 23.38 3.94
N ALA A 100 6.31 24.11 3.04
CA ALA A 100 7.64 23.77 2.53
C ALA A 100 8.68 23.53 3.64
N CYS A 101 8.80 24.44 4.62
CA CYS A 101 9.76 24.33 5.72
C CYS A 101 9.53 23.07 6.57
N ALA A 102 8.28 22.82 6.97
CA ALA A 102 7.94 21.67 7.81
C ALA A 102 8.11 20.33 7.07
N ILE A 103 7.73 20.27 5.78
CA ILE A 103 7.93 19.09 4.94
C ILE A 103 9.44 18.82 4.76
N ALA A 104 10.23 19.83 4.41
CA ALA A 104 11.67 19.68 4.22
C ALA A 104 12.34 19.18 5.51
N ARG A 105 11.98 19.75 6.66
CA ARG A 105 12.47 19.31 7.98
C ARG A 105 12.14 17.86 8.26
N SER A 106 10.88 17.44 8.07
CA SER A 106 10.43 16.06 8.27
C SER A 106 11.10 15.06 7.31
N LEU A 107 11.48 15.52 6.11
CA LEU A 107 12.22 14.72 5.13
C LEU A 107 13.75 14.75 5.30
N GLY A 108 14.27 15.58 6.21
CA GLY A 108 15.71 15.82 6.37
C GLY A 108 16.36 16.56 5.19
N ILE A 109 15.58 17.27 4.38
CA ILE A 109 16.06 18.07 3.25
C ILE A 109 16.57 19.42 3.77
N GLY A 110 17.83 19.73 3.47
CA GLY A 110 18.47 20.97 3.93
C GLY A 110 18.12 22.23 3.11
N THR A 111 17.61 22.07 1.89
CA THR A 111 17.40 23.20 0.96
C THR A 111 16.06 23.10 0.25
N ILE A 112 15.32 24.20 0.26
CA ILE A 112 14.06 24.38 -0.47
C ILE A 112 14.32 25.41 -1.58
N PHE A 113 13.72 25.18 -2.74
CA PHE A 113 13.70 26.14 -3.83
C PHE A 113 12.27 26.44 -4.27
N ILE A 114 11.95 27.72 -4.39
CA ILE A 114 10.63 28.20 -4.78
C ILE A 114 10.81 29.19 -5.92
N HIS A 115 10.33 28.81 -7.10
CA HIS A 115 10.38 29.67 -8.27
C HIS A 115 9.44 30.88 -8.11
N ARG A 116 9.78 32.04 -8.67
CA ARG A 116 8.97 33.27 -8.59
C ARG A 116 7.52 33.08 -9.06
N TYR A 117 7.30 32.16 -9.99
CA TYR A 117 5.98 31.81 -10.51
C TYR A 117 5.37 30.55 -9.87
N ALA A 118 5.77 30.19 -8.65
CA ALA A 118 5.36 28.95 -7.97
C ALA A 118 3.85 28.65 -8.05
N SER A 119 2.98 29.65 -7.84
CA SER A 119 1.52 29.43 -7.87
C SER A 119 0.93 29.16 -9.25
N ILE A 120 1.64 29.57 -10.32
CA ILE A 120 1.24 29.39 -11.72
C ILE A 120 2.27 28.58 -12.50
N LEU A 121 3.12 27.81 -11.79
CA LEU A 121 4.28 27.14 -12.38
C LEU A 121 3.89 26.16 -13.48
N SER A 122 2.71 25.54 -13.39
CA SER A 122 2.17 24.67 -14.44
C SER A 122 1.87 25.42 -15.74
N ALA A 123 1.32 26.64 -15.66
CA ALA A 123 1.06 27.47 -16.84
C ALA A 123 2.36 28.01 -17.45
N TYR A 124 3.31 28.39 -16.60
CA TYR A 124 4.65 28.78 -17.04
C TYR A 124 5.39 27.60 -17.71
N GLY A 125 5.27 26.39 -17.15
CA GLY A 125 5.83 25.18 -17.75
C GLY A 125 5.22 24.84 -19.10
N LEU A 126 3.92 25.09 -19.30
CA LEU A 126 3.26 24.94 -20.60
C LEU A 126 3.80 25.95 -21.64
N PHE A 127 4.06 27.20 -21.21
CA PHE A 127 4.67 28.21 -22.08
C PHE A 127 6.11 27.86 -22.49
N LEU A 128 6.89 27.27 -21.57
CA LEU A 128 8.27 26.83 -21.83
C LEU A 128 8.38 25.45 -22.50
N ALA A 129 7.27 24.74 -22.68
CA ALA A 129 7.29 23.38 -23.20
C ALA A 129 7.87 23.36 -24.62
N LYS A 130 8.94 22.57 -24.80
CA LYS A 130 9.54 22.33 -26.12
C LYS A 130 8.55 21.57 -26.99
N VAL A 131 8.59 21.79 -28.30
CA VAL A 131 7.85 20.96 -29.26
C VAL A 131 8.55 19.60 -29.32
N VAL A 132 7.81 18.52 -29.11
CA VAL A 132 8.37 17.18 -28.96
C VAL A 132 7.67 16.24 -29.93
N GLU A 133 8.47 15.54 -30.72
CA GLU A 133 8.04 14.39 -31.50
C GLU A 133 8.65 13.12 -30.93
N GLU A 134 7.82 12.10 -30.76
CA GLU A 134 8.22 10.83 -30.19
C GLU A 134 7.82 9.69 -31.11
N VAL A 135 8.80 8.84 -31.40
CA VAL A 135 8.61 7.65 -32.23
C VAL A 135 9.16 6.45 -31.47
N GLN A 136 8.39 5.37 -31.44
CA GLN A 136 8.73 4.15 -30.72
C GLN A 136 8.42 2.92 -31.57
N GLU A 137 9.19 1.86 -31.37
CA GLU A 137 9.00 0.58 -32.03
C GLU A 137 9.22 -0.59 -31.05
N PRO A 138 8.24 -1.52 -30.93
CA PRO A 138 8.39 -2.68 -30.07
C PRO A 138 9.50 -3.59 -30.57
N CYS A 139 10.27 -4.14 -29.65
CA CYS A 139 11.37 -5.04 -29.93
C CYS A 139 11.27 -6.28 -29.03
N SER A 140 11.83 -7.40 -29.48
CA SER A 140 11.93 -8.61 -28.65
C SER A 140 13.22 -9.35 -28.96
N CYS A 141 14.34 -8.68 -28.72
CA CYS A 141 15.68 -9.23 -28.94
C CYS A 141 16.49 -9.23 -27.64
N VAL A 142 17.56 -10.03 -27.62
CA VAL A 142 18.54 -10.01 -26.55
C VAL A 142 19.56 -8.91 -26.84
N LEU A 143 19.95 -8.13 -25.82
CA LEU A 143 21.00 -7.12 -25.92
C LEU A 143 22.39 -7.78 -25.92
N GLU A 144 22.71 -8.48 -27.01
CA GLU A 144 23.99 -9.15 -27.27
C GLU A 144 24.66 -8.58 -28.54
N ALA A 145 25.97 -8.80 -28.68
CA ALA A 145 26.81 -8.16 -29.70
C ALA A 145 26.38 -8.45 -31.15
N ASP A 146 25.71 -9.58 -31.38
CA ASP A 146 25.14 -9.98 -32.66
C ASP A 146 23.95 -9.08 -33.08
N GLN A 147 23.19 -8.55 -32.13
CA GLN A 147 22.02 -7.70 -32.37
C GLN A 147 22.35 -6.20 -32.44
N TYR A 148 23.57 -5.79 -32.05
CA TYR A 148 23.92 -4.36 -31.95
C TYR A 148 23.82 -3.61 -33.27
N GLN A 149 24.17 -4.26 -34.39
CA GLN A 149 24.08 -3.62 -35.70
C GLN A 149 22.62 -3.36 -36.11
N GLU A 150 21.71 -4.28 -35.80
CA GLU A 150 20.28 -4.15 -36.08
C GLU A 150 19.65 -3.05 -35.20
N LEU A 151 19.93 -3.08 -33.89
CA LEU A 151 19.46 -2.07 -32.94
C LEU A 151 19.93 -0.65 -33.30
N ALA A 152 21.20 -0.50 -33.69
CA ALA A 152 21.73 0.76 -34.17
C ALA A 152 21.04 1.22 -35.47
N GLY A 153 20.75 0.29 -36.39
CA GLY A 153 19.98 0.58 -37.60
C GLY A 153 18.58 1.10 -37.30
N THR A 154 17.86 0.46 -36.38
CA THR A 154 16.52 0.87 -35.96
C THR A 154 16.52 2.23 -35.27
N LEU A 155 17.45 2.48 -34.34
CA LEU A 155 17.59 3.79 -33.69
C LEU A 155 17.86 4.91 -34.70
N ASN A 156 18.75 4.69 -35.67
CA ASN A 156 19.04 5.68 -36.72
C ASN A 156 17.79 5.99 -37.56
N ARG A 157 17.02 4.96 -37.95
CA ARG A 157 15.79 5.16 -38.72
C ARG A 157 14.74 5.93 -37.93
N LEU A 158 14.50 5.56 -36.66
CA LEU A 158 13.53 6.26 -35.81
C LEU A 158 13.95 7.70 -35.53
N GLN A 159 15.26 7.95 -35.42
CA GLN A 159 15.81 9.30 -35.29
C GLN A 159 15.51 10.17 -36.52
N GLU A 160 15.74 9.65 -37.73
CA GLU A 160 15.41 10.35 -38.97
C GLU A 160 13.91 10.61 -39.07
N GLU A 161 13.06 9.63 -38.72
CA GLU A 161 11.61 9.79 -38.73
C GLU A 161 11.14 10.90 -37.77
N ALA A 162 11.62 10.90 -36.53
CA ALA A 162 11.27 11.92 -35.52
C ALA A 162 11.74 13.32 -35.96
N GLU A 163 12.94 13.42 -36.52
CA GLU A 163 13.48 14.68 -37.05
C GLU A 163 12.67 15.20 -38.24
N GLU A 164 12.31 14.34 -39.18
CA GLU A 164 11.53 14.73 -40.35
C GLU A 164 10.15 15.28 -39.99
N LYS A 165 9.51 14.76 -38.92
CA LYS A 165 8.23 15.30 -38.43
C LYS A 165 8.37 16.75 -37.96
N LEU A 166 9.36 17.04 -37.11
CA LEU A 166 9.62 18.42 -36.65
C LEU A 166 10.06 19.36 -37.78
N VAL A 167 10.84 18.86 -38.75
CA VAL A 167 11.23 19.65 -39.93
C VAL A 167 10.01 20.01 -40.79
N LYS A 168 9.05 19.09 -40.95
CA LYS A 168 7.79 19.35 -41.68
C LYS A 168 6.92 20.40 -40.99
N GLU A 169 7.04 20.52 -39.67
CA GLU A 169 6.39 21.58 -38.87
C GLU A 169 7.11 22.93 -38.92
N GLY A 170 8.26 23.00 -39.62
CA GLY A 170 9.00 24.25 -39.87
C GLY A 170 10.22 24.47 -38.98
N HIS A 171 10.62 23.48 -38.17
CA HIS A 171 11.81 23.58 -37.32
C HIS A 171 13.11 23.27 -38.09
N GLY A 172 14.17 24.02 -37.82
CA GLY A 172 15.48 23.78 -38.43
C GLY A 172 16.15 22.53 -37.85
N ARG A 173 16.80 21.71 -38.68
CA ARG A 173 17.52 20.50 -38.23
C ARG A 173 18.57 20.77 -37.15
N GLU A 174 19.22 21.93 -37.22
CA GLU A 174 20.21 22.42 -36.25
C GLU A 174 19.60 22.70 -34.86
N SER A 175 18.29 22.96 -34.78
CA SER A 175 17.57 23.25 -33.52
C SER A 175 16.91 22.02 -32.87
N ILE A 176 17.06 20.84 -33.49
CA ILE A 176 16.44 19.60 -33.01
C ILE A 176 17.46 18.80 -32.19
N ARG A 177 17.16 18.56 -30.91
CA ARG A 177 17.91 17.66 -30.04
C ARG A 177 17.22 16.29 -30.00
N ARG A 178 17.99 15.21 -29.96
CA ARG A 178 17.46 13.83 -29.94
C ARG A 178 17.91 13.12 -28.67
N ASN A 179 16.95 12.49 -28.01
CA ASN A 179 17.17 11.62 -26.86
C ASN A 179 16.80 10.19 -27.25
N LEU A 180 17.74 9.26 -27.09
CA LEU A 180 17.61 7.87 -27.49
C LEU A 180 17.43 6.99 -26.26
N PHE A 181 16.46 6.09 -26.31
CA PHE A 181 16.11 5.21 -25.21
C PHE A 181 15.95 3.77 -25.67
N LEU A 182 16.48 2.85 -24.87
CA LEU A 182 16.12 1.44 -24.92
C LEU A 182 15.38 1.08 -23.64
N ASN A 183 14.22 0.45 -23.78
CA ASN A 183 13.50 -0.13 -22.66
C ASN A 183 14.04 -1.53 -22.40
N LEU A 184 14.88 -1.65 -21.37
CA LEU A 184 15.69 -2.83 -21.08
C LEU A 184 15.21 -3.56 -19.83
N ARG A 185 15.23 -4.89 -19.85
CA ARG A 185 14.92 -5.71 -18.66
C ARG A 185 15.70 -7.00 -18.62
N TYR A 186 15.75 -7.64 -17.46
CA TYR A 186 16.24 -9.02 -17.39
C TYR A 186 15.19 -10.00 -17.89
N GLU A 187 15.64 -11.08 -18.53
CA GLU A 187 14.80 -12.23 -18.87
C GLU A 187 14.07 -12.76 -17.63
N GLY A 188 12.75 -12.94 -17.75
CA GLY A 188 11.87 -13.35 -16.65
C GLY A 188 11.43 -12.21 -15.73
N THR A 189 11.83 -10.95 -15.97
CA THR A 189 11.26 -9.77 -15.29
C THR A 189 10.22 -9.07 -16.18
N ASP A 190 9.34 -8.27 -15.58
CA ASP A 190 8.26 -7.54 -16.29
C ASP A 190 8.48 -6.03 -16.41
N CYS A 191 9.32 -5.46 -15.54
CA CYS A 191 9.57 -4.03 -15.53
C CYS A 191 10.76 -3.71 -16.44
N ALA A 192 10.48 -3.04 -17.55
CA ALA A 192 11.51 -2.43 -18.38
C ALA A 192 12.00 -1.13 -17.75
N VAL A 193 13.32 -0.99 -17.65
CA VAL A 193 14.01 0.23 -17.24
C VAL A 193 14.31 1.02 -18.50
N MET A 194 13.64 2.16 -18.65
CA MET A 194 13.95 3.11 -19.71
C MET A 194 15.37 3.64 -19.54
N THR A 195 16.25 3.18 -20.40
CA THR A 195 17.68 3.45 -20.34
C THR A 195 18.04 4.43 -21.44
N ALA A 196 18.38 5.65 -21.05
CA ALA A 196 18.82 6.68 -21.98
C ALA A 196 20.31 6.52 -22.33
N LEU A 197 20.66 6.78 -23.59
CA LEU A 197 22.05 7.05 -23.96
C LEU A 197 22.38 8.48 -23.51
N LEU A 198 23.26 8.62 -22.51
CA LEU A 198 23.78 9.92 -22.11
C LEU A 198 25.00 10.22 -22.96
N ASP A 199 24.88 11.17 -23.89
CA ASP A 199 26.06 11.73 -24.54
C ASP A 199 26.46 13.04 -23.86
N LYS A 200 27.74 13.15 -23.50
CA LYS A 200 28.35 14.43 -23.09
C LYS A 200 28.78 15.26 -24.29
N GLU A 201 28.87 14.65 -25.47
CA GLU A 201 29.08 15.37 -26.71
C GLU A 201 27.76 15.40 -27.49
N GLU A 202 27.16 16.58 -27.53
CA GLU A 202 26.09 16.87 -28.48
C GLU A 202 26.56 16.49 -29.91
N ARG A 203 25.67 15.88 -30.71
CA ARG A 203 25.70 15.81 -32.19
C ARG A 203 26.35 14.58 -32.87
N ARG A 204 26.22 13.35 -32.37
CA ARG A 204 26.42 12.19 -33.27
C ARG A 204 25.26 12.06 -34.25
N LYS A 205 25.54 12.16 -35.56
CA LYS A 205 24.54 12.01 -36.64
C LYS A 205 24.10 10.56 -36.84
N LYS A 206 24.95 9.58 -36.50
CA LYS A 206 24.70 8.16 -36.72
C LYS A 206 25.16 7.34 -35.52
N ILE A 207 24.30 6.45 -35.06
CA ILE A 207 24.54 5.47 -33.99
C ILE A 207 25.28 4.27 -34.57
N GLU A 208 26.36 3.86 -33.90
CA GLU A 208 27.17 2.70 -34.25
C GLU A 208 26.99 1.56 -33.23
N LYS A 209 27.55 0.39 -33.51
CA LYS A 209 27.40 -0.81 -32.66
C LYS A 209 28.04 -0.62 -31.28
N GLU A 210 29.10 0.19 -31.19
CA GLU A 210 29.80 0.51 -29.95
C GLU A 210 28.92 1.32 -28.98
N ASP A 211 28.02 2.16 -29.51
CA ASP A 211 27.09 2.96 -28.72
C ASP A 211 26.02 2.07 -28.04
N ILE A 212 25.63 0.98 -28.70
CA ILE A 212 24.66 0.02 -28.14
C ILE A 212 25.21 -0.67 -26.88
N ALA A 213 26.52 -0.92 -26.83
CA ALA A 213 27.16 -1.52 -25.66
C ALA A 213 27.03 -0.64 -24.40
N ALA A 214 26.97 0.69 -24.55
CA ALA A 214 26.84 1.62 -23.43
C ALA A 214 25.49 1.49 -22.70
N PHE A 215 24.42 1.12 -23.40
CA PHE A 215 23.11 0.88 -22.79
C PHE A 215 23.16 -0.25 -21.75
N SER A 216 23.95 -1.30 -21.98
CA SER A 216 24.09 -2.41 -21.02
C SER A 216 24.66 -1.91 -19.68
N ALA A 217 25.80 -1.21 -19.71
CA ALA A 217 26.41 -0.66 -18.50
C ALA A 217 25.49 0.33 -17.77
N ARG A 218 24.73 1.14 -18.54
CA ARG A 218 23.78 2.10 -17.98
C ARG A 218 22.54 1.44 -17.39
N PHE A 219 22.05 0.38 -18.01
CA PHE A 219 20.99 -0.46 -17.49
C PHE A 219 21.45 -1.10 -16.18
N LEU A 220 22.62 -1.73 -16.14
CA LEU A 220 23.15 -2.34 -14.90
C LEU A 220 23.30 -1.32 -13.77
N SER A 221 23.82 -0.12 -14.07
CA SER A 221 23.93 0.96 -13.09
C SER A 221 22.56 1.45 -12.59
N SER A 222 21.62 1.69 -13.51
CA SER A 222 20.27 2.15 -13.17
C SER A 222 19.50 1.08 -12.41
N TYR A 223 19.59 -0.19 -12.85
CA TYR A 223 18.95 -1.34 -12.22
C TYR A 223 19.51 -1.58 -10.81
N LYS A 224 20.84 -1.56 -10.63
CA LYS A 224 21.45 -1.68 -9.30
C LYS A 224 21.05 -0.53 -8.37
N ARG A 225 20.95 0.70 -8.88
CA ARG A 225 20.46 1.83 -8.10
C ARG A 225 18.98 1.65 -7.72
N GLU A 226 18.13 1.31 -8.68
CA GLU A 226 16.70 1.19 -8.46
C GLU A 226 16.34 0.02 -7.53
N PHE A 227 16.94 -1.16 -7.78
CA PHE A 227 16.54 -2.43 -7.17
C PHE A 227 17.53 -2.94 -6.11
N GLY A 228 18.74 -2.37 -6.02
CA GLY A 228 19.75 -2.68 -4.99
C GLY A 228 20.66 -3.87 -5.30
N PHE A 229 20.38 -4.66 -6.35
CA PHE A 229 21.16 -5.83 -6.75
C PHE A 229 21.16 -6.02 -8.28
N LEU A 230 21.93 -6.99 -8.76
CA LEU A 230 21.94 -7.44 -10.16
C LEU A 230 21.49 -8.91 -10.21
N LEU A 231 20.86 -9.31 -11.31
CA LEU A 231 20.45 -10.69 -11.54
C LEU A 231 21.54 -11.43 -12.32
N GLU A 232 22.28 -12.30 -11.64
CA GLU A 232 23.34 -13.09 -12.26
C GLU A 232 22.79 -14.20 -13.17
N GLY A 233 23.46 -14.43 -14.30
CA GLY A 233 23.12 -15.50 -15.25
C GLY A 233 21.80 -15.30 -15.99
N ARG A 234 21.29 -14.07 -16.06
CA ARG A 234 20.09 -13.69 -16.84
C ARG A 234 20.47 -12.79 -18.00
N LYS A 235 19.83 -13.00 -19.14
CA LYS A 235 20.00 -12.17 -20.35
C LYS A 235 19.28 -10.83 -20.18
N ILE A 236 19.77 -9.78 -20.85
CA ILE A 236 19.09 -8.48 -20.95
C ILE A 236 18.30 -8.47 -22.26
N LEU A 237 17.01 -8.15 -22.19
CA LEU A 237 16.09 -8.06 -23.31
C LEU A 237 15.79 -6.59 -23.63
N VAL A 238 15.64 -6.29 -24.91
CA VAL A 238 15.12 -5.02 -25.42
C VAL A 238 13.64 -5.22 -25.72
N ASP A 239 12.76 -4.56 -24.96
CA ASP A 239 11.31 -4.64 -25.14
C ASP A 239 10.79 -3.58 -26.13
N ASP A 240 11.45 -2.41 -26.17
CA ASP A 240 11.03 -1.28 -27.00
C ASP A 240 12.20 -0.32 -27.24
N ILE A 241 12.19 0.30 -28.42
CA ILE A 241 13.18 1.27 -28.88
C ILE A 241 12.46 2.60 -29.08
N ARG A 242 12.89 3.64 -28.36
CA ARG A 242 12.23 4.95 -28.35
C ARG A 242 13.20 6.06 -28.70
N VAL A 243 12.76 6.96 -29.56
CA VAL A 243 13.46 8.20 -29.89
C VAL A 243 12.54 9.38 -29.63
N ARG A 244 13.05 10.34 -28.86
CA ARG A 244 12.39 11.62 -28.59
C ARG A 244 13.19 12.74 -29.23
N ALA A 245 12.60 13.43 -30.19
CA ALA A 245 13.15 14.63 -30.81
C ALA A 245 12.49 15.87 -30.19
N GLU A 246 13.28 16.88 -29.85
CA GLU A 246 12.82 18.11 -29.21
C GLU A 246 13.32 19.32 -30.00
N ALA A 247 12.42 20.22 -30.40
CA ALA A 247 12.75 21.48 -31.02
C ALA A 247 12.54 22.64 -30.02
N SER A 248 13.54 23.52 -29.91
CA SER A 248 13.42 24.77 -29.15
C SER A 248 12.66 25.82 -29.97
N SER A 249 11.64 26.44 -29.38
CA SER A 249 10.79 27.45 -30.04
C SER A 249 11.29 28.90 -29.91
N GLY A 250 12.45 29.15 -29.30
CA GLY A 250 12.98 30.50 -29.09
C GLY A 250 14.05 30.51 -28.00
N GLU A 251 14.82 31.60 -27.93
CA GLU A 251 16.02 31.82 -27.11
C GLU A 251 15.92 31.21 -25.70
N GLU A 252 16.76 30.21 -25.41
CA GLU A 252 17.05 29.81 -24.03
C GLU A 252 17.68 31.07 -23.39
N GLU A 253 16.94 31.80 -22.54
CA GLU A 253 17.56 32.80 -21.67
C GLU A 253 18.61 32.05 -20.84
N GLU A 254 19.88 32.22 -21.20
CA GLU A 254 21.01 31.72 -20.43
C GLU A 254 20.86 32.25 -19.01
N GLY A 255 20.43 31.38 -18.10
CA GLY A 255 20.38 31.67 -16.68
C GLY A 255 21.77 32.10 -16.24
N GLY A 256 21.93 33.40 -15.98
CA GLY A 256 23.23 34.01 -15.73
C GLY A 256 23.98 33.24 -14.65
N SER A 257 25.23 32.85 -14.96
CA SER A 257 26.14 32.24 -14.00
C SER A 257 26.22 33.08 -12.73
N MET A 258 26.23 32.40 -11.57
CA MET A 258 26.45 33.01 -10.27
C MET A 258 27.88 33.59 -10.21
N GLU A 259 28.06 34.87 -10.51
CA GLU A 259 29.19 35.64 -10.00
C GLU A 259 28.85 36.09 -8.57
N GLU A 260 29.79 35.86 -7.64
CA GLU A 260 29.56 35.89 -6.18
C GLU A 260 29.70 37.28 -5.52
N ASP A 261 29.90 38.37 -6.28
CA ASP A 261 30.49 39.61 -5.72
C ASP A 261 29.54 40.79 -5.39
N GLU A 262 28.27 40.57 -5.00
CA GLU A 262 27.42 41.62 -4.39
C GLU A 262 26.98 41.25 -2.97
N GLU A 263 27.22 42.13 -2.00
CA GLU A 263 26.87 41.96 -0.57
C GLU A 263 25.38 41.69 -0.36
N CYS A 264 25.07 40.53 0.22
CA CYS A 264 23.69 40.16 0.57
C CYS A 264 23.27 40.88 1.87
N LEU A 265 22.29 41.78 1.77
CA LEU A 265 21.78 42.55 2.90
C LEU A 265 20.67 41.79 3.64
N LYS A 266 20.75 41.75 4.97
CA LYS A 266 19.76 41.12 5.84
C LYS A 266 18.60 42.08 6.08
N LEU A 267 17.37 41.63 5.84
CA LEU A 267 16.15 42.40 6.14
C LEU A 267 15.87 42.37 7.64
N SER A 268 15.41 43.50 8.15
CA SER A 268 14.97 43.68 9.53
C SER A 268 13.45 43.80 9.60
N THR A 269 12.90 43.80 10.81
CA THR A 269 11.47 44.06 11.04
C THR A 269 11.03 45.45 10.60
N GLU A 270 11.95 46.42 10.48
CA GLU A 270 11.65 47.78 10.01
C GLU A 270 11.33 47.83 8.50
N ASP A 271 11.79 46.82 7.75
CA ASP A 271 11.50 46.67 6.31
C ASP A 271 10.16 45.95 6.06
N ALA A 272 9.46 45.55 7.11
CA ALA A 272 8.21 44.79 7.01
C ALA A 272 7.02 45.72 6.70
N GLU A 273 6.12 45.27 5.84
CA GLU A 273 4.86 45.98 5.57
C GLU A 273 3.92 45.93 6.77
N GLN A 274 3.94 44.79 7.47
CA GLN A 274 3.11 44.53 8.64
C GLN A 274 3.78 43.45 9.49
N VAL A 275 3.41 43.39 10.77
CA VAL A 275 3.72 42.27 11.66
C VAL A 275 2.41 41.57 12.04
N VAL A 276 2.36 40.26 11.86
CA VAL A 276 1.19 39.43 12.20
C VAL A 276 1.57 38.37 13.22
N SER A 277 0.62 38.00 14.09
CA SER A 277 0.84 36.97 15.11
C SER A 277 0.60 35.58 14.54
N VAL A 278 1.66 34.79 14.39
CA VAL A 278 1.63 33.45 13.77
C VAL A 278 1.94 32.39 14.80
N TYR A 279 1.17 31.30 14.80
CA TYR A 279 1.42 30.17 15.68
C TYR A 279 2.40 29.16 15.05
N PHE A 280 3.45 28.84 15.79
CA PHE A 280 4.46 27.81 15.47
C PHE A 280 4.60 26.81 16.61
N GLU A 281 5.52 25.86 16.46
CA GLU A 281 5.97 24.97 17.53
C GLU A 281 6.51 25.81 18.71
N GLY A 282 5.79 25.80 19.84
CA GLY A 282 6.14 26.59 21.03
C GLY A 282 5.32 27.87 21.23
N GLY A 283 4.33 28.17 20.38
CA GLY A 283 3.34 29.22 20.61
C GLY A 283 3.28 30.29 19.51
N ARG A 284 2.54 31.37 19.79
CA ARG A 284 2.43 32.52 18.88
C ARG A 284 3.69 33.39 18.93
N GLN A 285 4.16 33.79 17.75
CA GLN A 285 5.31 34.66 17.56
C GLN A 285 4.96 35.79 16.59
N ASP A 286 5.47 36.98 16.86
CA ASP A 286 5.35 38.13 15.97
C ASP A 286 6.16 37.88 14.72
N THR A 287 5.48 37.89 13.58
CA THR A 287 6.05 37.48 12.29
C THR A 287 5.95 38.63 11.29
N PRO A 288 7.08 39.24 10.89
CA PRO A 288 7.09 40.27 9.87
C PRO A 288 6.64 39.72 8.51
N VAL A 289 5.86 40.54 7.80
CA VAL A 289 5.36 40.28 6.45
C VAL A 289 6.09 41.19 5.47
N PHE A 290 6.77 40.59 4.49
CA PHE A 290 7.49 41.30 3.45
C PHE A 290 6.80 41.10 2.10
N LEU A 291 6.59 42.19 1.36
CA LEU A 291 6.05 42.14 0.01
C LEU A 291 7.19 41.92 -0.99
N LEU A 292 7.20 40.76 -1.67
CA LEU A 292 8.28 40.35 -2.57
C LEU A 292 8.54 41.38 -3.69
N ASP A 293 7.51 42.09 -4.15
CA ASP A 293 7.66 43.13 -5.17
C ASP A 293 8.32 44.43 -4.70
N LYS A 294 8.29 44.71 -3.40
CA LYS A 294 8.97 45.88 -2.81
C LYS A 294 10.42 45.58 -2.44
N LEU A 295 10.81 44.30 -2.39
CA LEU A 295 12.17 43.89 -2.05
C LEU A 295 13.12 44.05 -3.26
N ARG A 296 14.29 44.65 -3.01
CA ARG A 296 15.40 44.69 -3.98
C ARG A 296 16.11 43.32 -4.04
N ARG A 297 16.87 43.08 -5.11
CA ARG A 297 17.61 41.81 -5.37
C ARG A 297 18.58 41.46 -4.22
N ARG A 298 18.85 40.15 -4.03
CA ARG A 298 19.80 39.56 -3.04
C ARG A 298 19.56 40.02 -1.58
N ARG A 299 18.40 39.68 -1.02
CA ARG A 299 18.06 39.89 0.40
C ARG A 299 17.97 38.56 1.16
N ARG A 300 18.36 38.59 2.44
CA ARG A 300 18.17 37.47 3.37
C ARG A 300 17.15 37.79 4.45
N VAL A 301 16.32 36.82 4.78
CA VAL A 301 15.31 36.89 5.83
C VAL A 301 15.45 35.66 6.73
N THR A 302 15.72 35.87 8.01
CA THR A 302 15.68 34.81 9.00
C THR A 302 14.23 34.63 9.48
N GLY A 303 13.76 33.39 9.58
CA GLY A 303 12.43 33.09 10.10
C GLY A 303 12.33 33.32 11.62
N PRO A 304 11.12 33.58 12.16
CA PRO A 304 9.82 33.55 11.48
C PRO A 304 9.60 34.75 10.56
N ALA A 305 9.17 34.52 9.33
CA ALA A 305 8.78 35.58 8.39
C ALA A 305 7.77 35.08 7.35
N ILE A 306 6.94 35.99 6.83
CA ILE A 306 6.07 35.73 5.68
C ILE A 306 6.59 36.54 4.49
N LEU A 307 6.89 35.86 3.39
CA LEU A 307 7.14 36.50 2.11
C LEU A 307 5.87 36.38 1.28
N LEU A 308 5.28 37.52 0.94
CA LEU A 308 4.00 37.60 0.25
C LEU A 308 4.20 38.19 -1.15
N ASP A 309 3.58 37.53 -2.13
CA ASP A 309 3.38 38.03 -3.48
C ASP A 309 1.87 37.99 -3.80
N ASP A 310 1.46 38.64 -4.88
CA ASP A 310 0.05 38.74 -5.30
C ASP A 310 -0.57 37.35 -5.59
N ILE A 311 0.27 36.36 -5.89
CA ILE A 311 -0.17 34.99 -6.19
C ILE A 311 0.27 33.95 -5.16
N SER A 312 1.13 34.26 -4.19
CA SER A 312 1.71 33.25 -3.29
C SER A 312 2.01 33.77 -1.88
N THR A 313 1.89 32.88 -0.87
CA THR A 313 2.31 33.14 0.52
C THR A 313 3.36 32.11 0.92
N LEU A 314 4.58 32.57 1.18
CA LEU A 314 5.69 31.73 1.61
C LEU A 314 5.94 31.97 3.10
N LEU A 315 5.90 30.90 3.89
CA LEU A 315 6.18 30.96 5.31
C LEU A 315 7.59 30.44 5.59
N VAL A 316 8.47 31.34 6.02
CA VAL A 316 9.80 31.01 6.51
C VAL A 316 9.66 30.72 8.00
N GLU A 317 9.68 29.45 8.38
CA GLU A 317 9.51 29.05 9.78
C GLU A 317 10.72 29.42 10.64
N PRO A 318 10.56 29.51 11.99
CA PRO A 318 11.68 29.63 12.90
C PRO A 318 12.80 28.62 12.60
N GLY A 319 14.05 29.07 12.71
CA GLY A 319 15.23 28.26 12.40
C GLY A 319 15.50 28.05 10.90
N CYS A 320 14.73 28.66 10.00
CA CYS A 320 15.00 28.68 8.56
C CYS A 320 15.50 30.06 8.13
N GLU A 321 16.27 30.11 7.04
CA GLU A 321 16.71 31.36 6.41
C GLU A 321 16.38 31.36 4.92
N ALA A 322 15.67 32.39 4.46
CA ALA A 322 15.33 32.58 3.06
C ALA A 322 16.27 33.59 2.40
N GLU A 323 16.69 33.30 1.18
CA GLU A 323 17.52 34.14 0.32
C GLU A 323 16.83 34.36 -1.02
N LEU A 324 16.65 35.62 -1.41
CA LEU A 324 16.13 35.98 -2.73
C LEU A 324 17.26 35.97 -3.76
N THR A 325 17.07 35.21 -4.84
CA THR A 325 17.98 35.19 -5.99
C THR A 325 17.85 36.47 -6.83
N ARG A 326 18.71 36.61 -7.86
CA ARG A 326 18.67 37.74 -8.81
C ARG A 326 17.33 37.83 -9.56
N ASP A 327 16.73 36.68 -9.84
CA ASP A 327 15.51 36.54 -10.63
C ASP A 327 14.24 36.52 -9.79
N LYS A 328 14.36 36.84 -8.48
CA LYS A 328 13.29 36.79 -7.47
C LYS A 328 12.81 35.39 -7.08
N ASP A 329 13.51 34.32 -7.46
CA ASP A 329 13.29 33.01 -6.84
C ASP A 329 13.74 33.03 -5.39
N VAL A 330 13.16 32.15 -4.56
CA VAL A 330 13.45 32.06 -3.13
C VAL A 330 14.12 30.73 -2.84
N ARG A 331 15.32 30.79 -2.26
CA ARG A 331 16.02 29.64 -1.69
C ARG A 331 15.88 29.68 -0.17
N ILE A 332 15.45 28.58 0.46
CA ILE A 332 15.34 28.50 1.92
C ILE A 332 16.30 27.42 2.42
N THR A 333 17.18 27.80 3.35
CA THR A 333 18.02 26.88 4.12
C THR A 333 17.29 26.48 5.39
N VAL A 334 17.14 25.18 5.62
CA VAL A 334 16.43 24.63 6.78
C VAL A 334 17.45 24.30 7.87
N GLY A 335 17.34 24.96 9.02
CA GLY A 335 18.18 24.67 10.17
C GLY A 335 17.88 23.30 10.80
N LYS A 336 18.87 22.74 11.49
CA LYS A 336 18.69 21.54 12.32
C LYS A 336 17.97 21.95 13.61
N GLU A 337 16.83 21.34 13.91
CA GLU A 337 16.19 21.51 15.22
C GLU A 337 16.87 20.66 16.29
N GLU A 338 16.92 21.17 17.52
CA GLU A 338 17.19 20.35 18.70
C GLU A 338 15.97 19.50 19.04
N VAL A 339 16.19 18.20 19.28
CA VAL A 339 15.14 17.26 19.70
C VAL A 339 14.70 17.64 21.11
N LYS A 340 13.56 18.34 21.24
CA LYS A 340 12.93 18.57 22.56
C LYS A 340 12.50 17.24 23.16
N GLN A 341 12.73 17.04 24.45
CA GLN A 341 12.14 15.93 25.21
C GLN A 341 10.61 16.00 25.10
N ARG A 342 9.99 14.90 24.67
CA ARG A 342 8.53 14.76 24.52
C ARG A 342 8.02 13.86 25.64
N SER A 343 6.84 14.19 26.16
CA SER A 343 6.17 13.37 27.17
C SER A 343 5.67 12.05 26.58
N GLU A 344 5.68 10.99 27.38
CA GLU A 344 5.08 9.70 27.06
C GLU A 344 3.54 9.69 27.23
N GLU A 345 2.97 10.77 27.77
CA GLU A 345 1.51 10.95 27.87
C GLU A 345 0.84 11.00 26.48
N LEU A 346 -0.40 10.54 26.41
CA LEU A 346 -1.19 10.48 25.17
C LEU A 346 -1.43 11.87 24.58
N ASP A 347 -0.79 12.13 23.45
CA ASP A 347 -1.03 13.28 22.57
C ASP A 347 -1.65 12.77 21.25
N LEU A 348 -2.86 13.23 20.93
CA LEU A 348 -3.60 12.81 19.73
C LEU A 348 -2.89 13.18 18.41
N ILE A 349 -2.09 14.25 18.42
CA ILE A 349 -1.28 14.66 17.27
C ILE A 349 -0.14 13.65 17.08
N LEU A 350 0.58 13.31 18.15
CA LEU A 350 1.63 12.29 18.09
C LEU A 350 1.05 10.92 17.76
N LEU A 351 -0.14 10.56 18.27
CA LEU A 351 -0.84 9.31 17.92
C LEU A 351 -1.05 9.19 16.41
N SER A 352 -1.51 10.27 15.79
CA SER A 352 -1.72 10.35 14.35
C SER A 352 -0.39 10.26 13.58
N ILE A 353 0.66 10.93 14.06
CA ILE A 353 2.00 10.89 13.45
C ILE A 353 2.58 9.47 13.50
N PHE A 354 2.58 8.81 14.67
CA PHE A 354 3.10 7.45 14.82
C PHE A 354 2.30 6.44 14.00
N SER A 355 0.97 6.57 13.95
CA SER A 355 0.11 5.74 13.08
C SER A 355 0.54 5.83 11.62
N HIS A 356 0.77 7.04 11.10
CA HIS A 356 1.27 7.23 9.74
C HIS A 356 2.71 6.73 9.55
N ARG A 357 3.59 6.86 10.55
CA ARG A 357 4.99 6.40 10.48
C ARG A 357 5.06 4.87 10.45
N PHE A 358 4.39 4.15 11.34
CA PHE A 358 4.37 2.69 11.31
C PHE A 358 3.75 2.15 10.01
N MET A 359 2.65 2.74 9.55
CA MET A 359 2.05 2.39 8.25
C MET A 359 3.04 2.61 7.09
N SER A 360 3.76 3.73 7.09
CA SER A 360 4.78 4.04 6.08
C SER A 360 5.92 3.03 6.07
N ILE A 361 6.32 2.50 7.23
CA ILE A 361 7.34 1.43 7.30
C ILE A 361 6.81 0.17 6.60
N ALA A 362 5.59 -0.27 6.94
CA ALA A 362 4.98 -1.45 6.32
C ALA A 362 4.83 -1.28 4.79
N GLU A 363 4.38 -0.11 4.33
CA GLU A 363 4.24 0.20 2.90
C GLU A 363 5.60 0.22 2.17
N GLN A 364 6.67 0.68 2.83
CA GLN A 364 8.03 0.66 2.27
C GLN A 364 8.62 -0.74 2.19
N MET A 365 8.36 -1.58 3.19
CA MET A 365 8.69 -3.01 3.12
C MET A 365 7.99 -3.66 1.93
N GLY A 366 6.68 -3.43 1.79
CA GLY A 366 5.89 -3.99 0.69
C GLY A 366 6.37 -3.56 -0.70
N ARG A 367 6.72 -2.27 -0.87
CA ARG A 367 7.31 -1.76 -2.13
C ARG A 367 8.69 -2.36 -2.40
N THR A 368 9.48 -2.61 -1.37
CA THR A 368 10.76 -3.32 -1.53
C THR A 368 10.48 -4.72 -2.03
N LEU A 369 9.61 -5.48 -1.35
CA LEU A 369 9.24 -6.84 -1.74
C LEU A 369 8.73 -6.92 -3.18
N GLN A 370 7.77 -6.08 -3.55
CA GLN A 370 7.21 -6.04 -4.90
C GLN A 370 8.30 -5.86 -5.97
N ARG A 371 9.26 -4.96 -5.74
CA ARG A 371 10.26 -4.58 -6.74
C ARG A 371 11.37 -5.62 -6.88
N THR A 372 11.75 -6.24 -5.77
CA THR A 372 12.85 -7.22 -5.71
C THR A 372 12.38 -8.65 -6.02
N SER A 373 11.09 -8.95 -5.94
CA SER A 373 10.52 -10.26 -6.28
C SER A 373 10.49 -10.53 -7.78
N MET A 374 10.50 -11.82 -8.10
CA MET A 374 10.54 -12.38 -9.45
C MET A 374 9.20 -13.00 -9.87
N SER A 375 8.44 -13.58 -8.94
CA SER A 375 7.15 -14.21 -9.29
C SER A 375 6.10 -13.17 -9.71
N THR A 376 5.31 -13.56 -10.72
CA THR A 376 4.16 -12.75 -11.19
C THR A 376 3.19 -12.46 -10.04
N ASN A 377 3.02 -13.41 -9.11
CA ASN A 377 2.09 -13.30 -7.99
C ASN A 377 2.44 -12.14 -7.05
N ILE A 378 3.71 -12.04 -6.64
CA ILE A 378 4.14 -10.98 -5.74
C ILE A 378 4.29 -9.66 -6.50
N LYS A 379 4.94 -9.68 -7.67
CA LYS A 379 5.33 -8.48 -8.42
C LYS A 379 4.15 -7.75 -9.08
N GLU A 380 3.32 -8.49 -9.81
CA GLU A 380 2.25 -7.94 -10.65
C GLU A 380 0.90 -7.99 -9.93
N ARG A 381 0.59 -9.15 -9.35
CA ARG A 381 -0.71 -9.37 -8.68
C ARG A 381 -0.79 -8.80 -7.28
N LEU A 382 0.36 -8.42 -6.69
CA LEU A 382 0.46 -7.90 -5.33
C LEU A 382 -0.07 -8.86 -4.26
N ASP A 383 0.13 -10.17 -4.47
CA ASP A 383 -0.29 -11.21 -3.54
C ASP A 383 0.77 -11.40 -2.44
N PHE A 384 0.91 -10.37 -1.60
CA PHE A 384 1.82 -10.33 -0.47
C PHE A 384 1.32 -9.35 0.59
N SER A 385 1.78 -9.47 1.84
CA SER A 385 1.60 -8.47 2.88
C SER A 385 2.88 -8.23 3.66
N CYS A 386 3.04 -7.03 4.22
CA CYS A 386 4.14 -6.66 5.11
C CYS A 386 3.57 -5.98 6.34
N ALA A 387 4.11 -6.30 7.51
CA ALA A 387 3.59 -5.83 8.78
C ALA A 387 4.66 -5.74 9.88
N LEU A 388 4.37 -4.92 10.88
CA LEU A 388 5.13 -4.74 12.11
C LEU A 388 4.33 -5.31 13.28
N PHE A 389 5.04 -5.93 14.21
CA PHE A 389 4.47 -6.57 15.39
C PHE A 389 5.25 -6.15 16.65
N ASP A 390 4.53 -6.10 17.77
CA ASP A 390 5.09 -5.88 19.10
C ASP A 390 5.90 -7.09 19.59
N GLU A 391 6.49 -6.99 20.78
CA GLU A 391 7.34 -8.00 21.36
C GLU A 391 6.62 -9.33 21.68
N GLN A 392 5.29 -9.33 21.78
CA GLN A 392 4.47 -10.53 21.92
C GLN A 392 3.91 -11.02 20.58
N GLY A 393 4.28 -10.40 19.46
CA GLY A 393 3.80 -10.74 18.13
C GLY A 393 2.38 -10.23 17.81
N GLY A 394 1.84 -9.29 18.58
CA GLY A 394 0.61 -8.56 18.27
C GLY A 394 0.79 -7.60 17.09
N LEU A 395 -0.17 -7.56 16.17
CA LEU A 395 -0.10 -6.70 15.00
C LEU A 395 -0.16 -5.22 15.41
N VAL A 396 0.79 -4.42 14.92
CA VAL A 396 0.89 -2.97 15.16
C VAL A 396 0.40 -2.17 13.95
N ALA A 397 0.97 -2.49 12.79
CA ALA A 397 0.62 -1.86 11.53
C ALA A 397 0.88 -2.83 10.37
N ASN A 398 0.05 -2.77 9.34
CA ASN A 398 0.20 -3.55 8.13
C ASN A 398 0.01 -2.68 6.89
N ALA A 399 0.73 -2.97 5.82
CA ALA A 399 0.41 -2.38 4.53
C ALA A 399 -0.92 -2.97 4.01
N PRO A 400 -1.80 -2.14 3.40
CA PRO A 400 -3.14 -2.56 2.98
C PRO A 400 -3.09 -3.37 1.68
N HIS A 401 -2.58 -4.59 1.76
CA HIS A 401 -2.51 -5.54 0.64
C HIS A 401 -3.64 -6.58 0.75
N ILE A 402 -3.35 -7.79 1.23
CA ILE A 402 -4.31 -8.92 1.22
C ILE A 402 -4.96 -9.10 2.61
N PRO A 403 -6.29 -9.00 2.73
CA PRO A 403 -6.98 -9.08 4.03
C PRO A 403 -6.88 -10.44 4.74
N VAL A 404 -6.71 -11.55 4.03
CA VAL A 404 -6.55 -12.85 4.71
C VAL A 404 -5.21 -12.98 5.46
N HIS A 405 -4.21 -12.17 5.13
CA HIS A 405 -2.92 -12.15 5.82
C HIS A 405 -2.99 -11.49 7.21
N LEU A 406 -4.05 -10.73 7.50
CA LEU A 406 -4.10 -9.81 8.64
C LEU A 406 -3.99 -10.53 9.99
N GLY A 407 -5.01 -11.31 10.34
CA GLY A 407 -5.03 -12.08 11.60
C GLY A 407 -4.04 -13.25 11.55
N SER A 408 -3.82 -13.82 10.38
CA SER A 408 -2.99 -15.02 10.24
C SER A 408 -1.49 -14.76 10.34
N MET A 409 -0.99 -13.60 9.91
CA MET A 409 0.41 -13.23 10.16
C MET A 409 0.66 -12.97 11.66
N GLN A 410 -0.30 -12.39 12.38
CA GLN A 410 -0.22 -12.24 13.84
C GLN A 410 -0.10 -13.60 14.53
N ASP A 411 -0.95 -14.57 14.16
CA ASP A 411 -0.86 -15.92 14.69
C ASP A 411 0.48 -16.59 14.35
N ALA A 412 1.01 -16.36 13.14
CA ALA A 412 2.31 -16.90 12.74
C ALA A 412 3.46 -16.33 13.58
N VAL A 413 3.50 -15.01 13.78
CA VAL A 413 4.54 -14.37 14.60
C VAL A 413 4.43 -14.85 16.06
N ARG A 414 3.22 -14.85 16.65
CA ARG A 414 2.98 -15.36 18.01
C ARG A 414 3.44 -16.81 18.18
N TYR A 415 3.15 -17.66 17.19
CA TYR A 415 3.59 -19.04 17.21
C TYR A 415 5.11 -19.13 17.25
N GLN A 416 5.82 -18.38 16.37
CA GLN A 416 7.28 -18.39 16.35
C GLN A 416 7.88 -17.83 17.65
N VAL A 417 7.32 -16.74 18.20
CA VAL A 417 7.72 -16.17 19.49
C VAL A 417 7.63 -17.24 20.60
N SER A 418 6.49 -17.93 20.67
CA SER A 418 6.27 -19.00 21.66
C SER A 418 7.17 -20.21 21.46
N LYS A 419 7.51 -20.55 20.20
CA LYS A 419 8.27 -21.75 19.84
C LYS A 419 9.76 -21.58 20.12
N TRP A 420 10.34 -20.44 19.75
CA TRP A 420 11.77 -20.19 19.85
C TRP A 420 12.20 -19.63 21.20
N GLN A 421 11.34 -18.83 21.86
CA GLN A 421 11.63 -18.24 23.18
C GLN A 421 13.02 -17.57 23.20
N GLU A 422 13.95 -18.08 24.01
CA GLU A 422 15.31 -17.53 24.19
C GLU A 422 16.31 -17.97 23.10
N ASP A 423 15.94 -18.85 22.18
CA ASP A 423 16.81 -19.34 21.09
C ASP A 423 16.82 -18.41 19.86
N LEU A 424 16.31 -17.18 19.99
CA LEU A 424 16.43 -16.15 18.95
C LEU A 424 17.65 -15.29 19.22
N GLU A 425 18.45 -15.06 18.18
CA GLU A 425 19.59 -14.14 18.22
C GLU A 425 19.47 -13.03 17.17
N GLU A 426 20.20 -11.94 17.38
CA GLU A 426 20.25 -10.85 16.40
C GLU A 426 20.83 -11.33 15.07
N GLY A 427 20.17 -10.97 13.96
CA GLY A 427 20.52 -11.42 12.62
C GLY A 427 19.89 -12.76 12.21
N ASP A 428 19.11 -13.41 13.08
CA ASP A 428 18.26 -14.53 12.67
C ASP A 428 17.06 -14.04 11.83
N VAL A 429 16.63 -14.88 10.88
CA VAL A 429 15.38 -14.69 10.12
C VAL A 429 14.67 -16.03 10.00
N LEU A 430 13.38 -16.06 10.30
CA LEU A 430 12.55 -17.26 10.38
C LEU A 430 11.67 -17.39 9.12
N MET A 431 11.29 -18.63 8.80
CA MET A 431 10.38 -18.98 7.70
C MET A 431 9.33 -19.99 8.18
N THR A 432 8.07 -19.77 7.81
CA THR A 432 6.95 -20.66 8.12
C THR A 432 5.79 -20.51 7.11
N ASN A 433 5.07 -21.60 6.85
CA ASN A 433 3.82 -21.60 6.08
C ASN A 433 2.81 -22.67 6.56
N HIS A 434 3.15 -23.47 7.57
CA HIS A 434 2.28 -24.54 8.05
C HIS A 434 1.01 -23.96 8.70
N PRO A 435 -0.20 -24.52 8.44
CA PRO A 435 -1.46 -24.09 9.05
C PRO A 435 -1.45 -23.96 10.58
N CYS A 436 -0.90 -24.96 11.29
CA CYS A 436 -0.71 -24.93 12.75
C CYS A 436 0.12 -23.74 13.26
N ALA A 437 1.01 -23.20 12.42
CA ALA A 437 1.93 -22.10 12.72
C ALA A 437 1.47 -20.78 12.07
N GLY A 438 0.16 -20.59 11.91
CA GLY A 438 -0.44 -19.35 11.37
C GLY A 438 -0.43 -19.25 9.84
N GLY A 439 -0.10 -20.33 9.13
CA GLY A 439 -0.25 -20.41 7.67
C GLY A 439 -1.71 -20.37 7.23
N THR A 440 -1.96 -19.69 6.11
CA THR A 440 -3.29 -19.58 5.46
C THR A 440 -3.52 -20.73 4.49
N HIS A 441 -2.55 -20.93 3.60
CA HIS A 441 -2.36 -22.11 2.74
C HIS A 441 -0.86 -22.21 2.44
N LEU A 442 -0.41 -23.31 1.85
CA LEU A 442 1.04 -23.54 1.70
C LEU A 442 1.76 -22.54 0.78
N PRO A 443 1.19 -22.06 -0.34
CA PRO A 443 1.88 -21.10 -1.20
C PRO A 443 2.23 -19.77 -0.52
N ASP A 444 1.54 -19.40 0.56
CA ASP A 444 1.81 -18.19 1.34
C ASP A 444 2.93 -18.44 2.36
N ILE A 445 4.16 -18.10 2.00
CA ILE A 445 5.31 -18.25 2.91
C ILE A 445 5.51 -16.97 3.71
N THR A 446 5.56 -17.10 5.04
CA THR A 446 5.82 -16.00 5.98
C THR A 446 7.29 -16.00 6.38
N VAL A 447 7.96 -14.87 6.19
CA VAL A 447 9.34 -14.60 6.63
C VAL A 447 9.32 -13.57 7.75
N ILE A 448 9.92 -13.89 8.89
CA ILE A 448 9.83 -13.11 10.14
C ILE A 448 11.23 -12.75 10.63
N THR A 449 11.47 -11.47 10.92
CA THR A 449 12.75 -10.93 11.39
C THR A 449 12.58 -10.32 12.79
N PRO A 450 13.14 -10.93 13.85
CA PRO A 450 13.21 -10.33 15.17
C PRO A 450 14.14 -9.11 15.20
N VAL A 451 13.82 -8.10 16.00
CA VAL A 451 14.64 -6.90 16.20
C VAL A 451 14.93 -6.69 17.67
N PHE A 452 16.22 -6.62 18.02
CA PHE A 452 16.68 -6.61 19.41
C PHE A 452 16.94 -5.19 19.95
N LEU A 453 17.38 -4.26 19.10
CA LEU A 453 17.71 -2.88 19.49
C LEU A 453 18.67 -2.80 20.70
N GLY A 454 19.66 -3.70 20.76
CA GLY A 454 20.61 -3.78 21.87
C GLY A 454 20.07 -4.41 23.15
N ARG A 455 18.86 -4.97 23.16
CA ARG A 455 18.32 -5.78 24.27
C ARG A 455 18.65 -7.26 24.09
N SER A 456 18.48 -8.05 25.15
CA SER A 456 18.67 -9.51 25.13
C SER A 456 17.51 -10.27 24.49
N SER A 457 16.35 -9.63 24.33
CA SER A 457 15.16 -10.21 23.71
C SER A 457 14.65 -9.30 22.60
N PRO A 458 13.95 -9.85 21.58
CA PRO A 458 13.30 -9.04 20.57
C PRO A 458 12.29 -8.07 21.19
N VAL A 459 12.26 -6.85 20.67
CA VAL A 459 11.31 -5.77 21.03
C VAL A 459 10.32 -5.48 19.91
N PHE A 460 10.66 -5.88 18.68
CA PHE A 460 9.76 -5.85 17.54
C PHE A 460 9.97 -7.09 16.69
N PHE A 461 8.95 -7.45 15.91
CA PHE A 461 9.08 -8.37 14.79
C PHE A 461 8.60 -7.69 13.52
N LEU A 462 9.35 -7.87 12.44
CA LEU A 462 8.94 -7.50 11.09
C LEU A 462 8.60 -8.78 10.35
N ALA A 463 7.47 -8.81 9.66
CA ALA A 463 7.14 -9.96 8.83
C ALA A 463 6.64 -9.56 7.44
N SER A 464 6.97 -10.41 6.48
CA SER A 464 6.43 -10.38 5.13
C SER A 464 5.87 -11.74 4.77
N ARG A 465 4.72 -11.77 4.13
CA ARG A 465 4.10 -12.98 3.59
C ARG A 465 3.94 -12.81 2.09
N GLY A 466 4.41 -13.75 1.29
CA GLY A 466 4.33 -13.70 -0.16
C GLY A 466 3.78 -15.00 -0.72
N HIS A 467 2.89 -14.90 -1.70
CA HIS A 467 2.35 -16.05 -2.40
C HIS A 467 3.33 -16.50 -3.49
N HIS A 468 3.98 -17.64 -3.29
CA HIS A 468 4.89 -18.22 -4.28
C HIS A 468 4.13 -18.97 -5.37
N ALA A 469 4.48 -18.73 -6.64
CA ALA A 469 3.73 -19.25 -7.78
C ALA A 469 3.66 -20.79 -7.86
N ASP A 470 4.67 -21.50 -7.37
CA ASP A 470 4.69 -22.97 -7.24
C ASP A 470 5.73 -23.33 -6.16
N ILE A 471 5.36 -24.23 -5.26
CA ILE A 471 6.20 -24.78 -4.19
C ILE A 471 6.13 -26.31 -4.16
N GLY A 472 5.78 -26.93 -5.29
CA GLY A 472 5.60 -28.37 -5.43
C GLY A 472 4.17 -28.85 -5.15
N GLY A 473 4.03 -30.15 -4.92
CA GLY A 473 2.74 -30.83 -4.73
C GLY A 473 2.30 -31.61 -5.98
N ILE A 474 1.04 -32.08 -5.97
CA ILE A 474 0.51 -32.96 -7.03
C ILE A 474 0.19 -32.23 -8.33
N ALA A 475 -0.11 -30.92 -8.28
CA ALA A 475 -0.50 -30.11 -9.43
C ALA A 475 0.42 -28.88 -9.59
N PRO A 476 0.65 -28.40 -10.82
CA PRO A 476 1.33 -27.13 -11.07
C PRO A 476 0.59 -25.95 -10.42
N GLY A 477 1.35 -25.02 -9.85
CA GLY A 477 0.80 -23.83 -9.21
C GLY A 477 0.44 -24.00 -7.73
N SER A 478 0.63 -25.20 -7.16
CA SER A 478 0.40 -25.51 -5.73
C SER A 478 -1.02 -25.18 -5.22
N MET A 479 -2.00 -25.19 -6.13
CA MET A 479 -3.43 -25.06 -5.82
C MET A 479 -4.23 -26.26 -6.37
N PRO A 480 -3.94 -27.51 -5.95
CA PRO A 480 -4.63 -28.68 -6.47
C PRO A 480 -6.10 -28.72 -6.04
N PRO A 481 -7.08 -28.81 -6.98
CA PRO A 481 -8.50 -28.78 -6.65
C PRO A 481 -9.02 -30.07 -5.99
N HIS A 482 -8.20 -31.11 -5.96
CA HIS A 482 -8.57 -32.44 -5.46
C HIS A 482 -7.67 -32.94 -4.33
N SER A 483 -6.86 -32.05 -3.73
CA SER A 483 -6.08 -32.39 -2.54
C SER A 483 -7.01 -32.76 -1.38
N ARG A 484 -6.55 -33.73 -0.60
CA ARG A 484 -7.17 -34.27 0.61
C ARG A 484 -6.21 -34.15 1.79
N PHE A 485 -4.91 -34.25 1.51
CA PHE A 485 -3.86 -34.13 2.52
C PHE A 485 -2.95 -32.94 2.23
N LEU A 486 -2.42 -32.35 3.30
CA LEU A 486 -1.60 -31.14 3.22
C LEU A 486 -0.35 -31.33 2.33
N PHE A 487 0.30 -32.49 2.40
CA PHE A 487 1.52 -32.76 1.61
C PHE A 487 1.27 -32.78 0.09
N GLU A 488 0.01 -32.94 -0.34
CA GLU A 488 -0.37 -32.88 -1.76
C GLU A 488 -0.33 -31.44 -2.30
N GLU A 489 -0.37 -30.44 -1.42
CA GLU A 489 -0.46 -29.01 -1.77
C GLU A 489 0.90 -28.33 -1.97
N GLY A 490 2.00 -28.94 -1.48
CA GLY A 490 3.35 -28.43 -1.68
C GLY A 490 4.22 -28.46 -0.43
N MET A 491 5.29 -27.66 -0.45
CA MET A 491 6.24 -27.56 0.66
C MET A 491 5.55 -27.08 1.93
N CYS A 492 5.78 -27.79 3.03
CA CYS A 492 5.23 -27.48 4.33
C CYS A 492 6.35 -27.27 5.36
N CYS A 493 6.33 -26.13 6.05
CA CYS A 493 7.36 -25.70 6.99
C CYS A 493 6.70 -25.08 8.23
N GLU A 494 6.76 -25.80 9.36
CA GLU A 494 6.32 -25.29 10.67
C GLU A 494 7.26 -24.19 11.16
N THR A 495 8.57 -24.46 11.13
CA THR A 495 9.60 -23.48 11.49
C THR A 495 10.94 -23.80 10.84
N PHE A 496 11.65 -22.76 10.38
CA PHE A 496 12.99 -22.87 9.84
C PHE A 496 13.73 -21.53 9.99
N LYS A 497 15.02 -21.57 10.36
CA LYS A 497 15.88 -20.36 10.34
C LYS A 497 16.43 -20.17 8.92
N LEU A 498 15.77 -19.31 8.15
CA LEU A 498 16.17 -18.92 6.79
C LEU A 498 17.54 -18.24 6.75
N VAL A 499 17.81 -17.42 7.77
CA VAL A 499 19.10 -16.80 8.04
C VAL A 499 19.46 -17.11 9.49
N ARG A 500 20.70 -17.55 9.74
CA ARG A 500 21.25 -17.71 11.10
C ARG A 500 22.38 -16.72 11.32
N LYS A 501 22.24 -15.82 12.30
CA LYS A 501 23.27 -14.82 12.64
C LYS A 501 23.83 -14.11 11.40
N GLY A 502 22.96 -13.73 10.46
CA GLY A 502 23.32 -13.11 9.18
C GLY A 502 23.73 -14.05 8.04
N ALA A 503 23.84 -15.36 8.26
CA ALA A 503 24.21 -16.34 7.23
C ALA A 503 22.98 -17.02 6.59
N TRP A 504 22.81 -16.85 5.27
CA TRP A 504 21.76 -17.48 4.46
C TRP A 504 21.88 -19.01 4.42
N GLN A 505 20.78 -19.73 4.68
CA GLN A 505 20.76 -21.20 4.79
C GLN A 505 20.23 -21.88 3.51
N GLU A 506 20.94 -21.73 2.38
CA GLU A 506 20.43 -22.13 1.06
C GLU A 506 20.11 -23.63 0.94
N GLU A 507 21.02 -24.50 1.39
CA GLU A 507 20.88 -25.94 1.22
C GLU A 507 19.62 -26.47 1.92
N GLY A 508 19.33 -25.97 3.12
CA GLY A 508 18.13 -26.35 3.88
C GLY A 508 16.84 -25.86 3.21
N VAL A 509 16.84 -24.66 2.62
CA VAL A 509 15.70 -24.15 1.86
C VAL A 509 15.44 -24.99 0.61
N VAL A 510 16.51 -25.37 -0.10
CA VAL A 510 16.41 -26.23 -1.29
C VAL A 510 15.89 -27.62 -0.91
N GLU A 511 16.33 -28.18 0.22
CA GLU A 511 15.78 -29.45 0.71
C GLU A 511 14.28 -29.33 1.02
N LEU A 512 13.87 -28.29 1.73
CA LEU A 512 12.45 -28.05 2.06
C LEU A 512 11.60 -27.92 0.80
N LEU A 513 12.00 -27.10 -0.17
CA LEU A 513 11.26 -26.90 -1.42
C LEU A 513 11.19 -28.17 -2.30
N ASN A 514 12.12 -29.12 -2.12
CA ASN A 514 12.08 -30.42 -2.79
C ASN A 514 11.42 -31.52 -1.96
N SER A 515 11.14 -31.28 -0.67
CA SER A 515 10.56 -32.26 0.23
C SER A 515 9.23 -32.88 -0.23
N PRO A 516 8.33 -32.18 -0.96
CA PRO A 516 7.10 -32.81 -1.46
C PRO A 516 7.38 -34.00 -2.39
N ALA A 517 8.50 -34.00 -3.12
CA ALA A 517 8.89 -35.12 -3.99
C ALA A 517 9.14 -36.44 -3.24
N LYS A 518 9.24 -36.41 -1.89
CA LYS A 518 9.34 -37.60 -1.04
C LYS A 518 8.01 -38.37 -0.97
N HIS A 519 6.90 -37.76 -1.38
CA HIS A 519 5.56 -38.37 -1.37
C HIS A 519 5.14 -38.86 -2.77
N PRO A 520 4.47 -40.03 -2.89
CA PRO A 520 4.00 -40.54 -4.18
C PRO A 520 3.10 -39.54 -4.92
N GLY A 521 3.36 -39.32 -6.20
CA GLY A 521 2.56 -38.42 -7.06
C GLY A 521 2.82 -36.93 -6.86
N CYS A 522 3.65 -36.54 -5.90
CA CYS A 522 4.04 -35.15 -5.68
C CYS A 522 5.36 -34.82 -6.40
N ALA A 523 5.51 -33.58 -6.83
CA ALA A 523 6.77 -33.03 -7.32
C ALA A 523 7.32 -32.01 -6.31
N GLY A 524 8.64 -31.83 -6.29
CA GLY A 524 9.27 -30.67 -5.67
C GLY A 524 8.91 -29.39 -6.41
N SER A 525 9.37 -28.24 -5.91
CA SER A 525 9.10 -26.96 -6.57
C SER A 525 9.54 -26.94 -8.03
N ARG A 526 8.61 -26.60 -8.93
CA ARG A 526 8.87 -26.37 -10.36
C ARG A 526 9.53 -25.02 -10.62
N LYS A 527 9.62 -24.18 -9.59
CA LYS A 527 10.06 -22.78 -9.65
C LYS A 527 11.17 -22.46 -8.64
N LEU A 528 12.01 -23.45 -8.31
CA LEU A 528 13.04 -23.35 -7.27
C LEU A 528 13.87 -22.04 -7.31
N ARG A 529 14.35 -21.64 -8.49
CA ARG A 529 15.13 -20.40 -8.64
C ARG A 529 14.31 -19.16 -8.29
N ASP A 530 13.04 -19.11 -8.72
CA ASP A 530 12.12 -18.00 -8.42
C ASP A 530 11.77 -18.01 -6.92
N ASN A 531 11.55 -19.18 -6.30
CA ASN A 531 11.31 -19.27 -4.86
C ASN A 531 12.49 -18.72 -4.04
N LEU A 532 13.73 -19.10 -4.38
CA LEU A 532 14.93 -18.61 -3.70
C LEU A 532 15.08 -17.09 -3.86
N SER A 533 14.78 -16.54 -5.04
CA SER A 533 14.79 -15.09 -5.26
C SER A 533 13.71 -14.37 -4.45
N ASP A 534 12.49 -14.89 -4.43
CA ASP A 534 11.37 -14.30 -3.68
C ASP A 534 11.60 -14.36 -2.16
N LEU A 535 12.18 -15.44 -1.63
CA LEU A 535 12.54 -15.53 -0.21
C LEU A 535 13.62 -14.51 0.16
N ARG A 536 14.64 -14.31 -0.69
CA ARG A 536 15.63 -13.23 -0.50
C ARG A 536 14.99 -11.84 -0.57
N ALA A 537 14.01 -11.65 -1.45
CA ALA A 537 13.23 -10.42 -1.55
C ALA A 537 12.44 -10.13 -0.26
N GLN A 538 11.85 -11.15 0.37
CA GLN A 538 11.18 -11.05 1.66
C GLN A 538 12.15 -10.69 2.80
N VAL A 539 13.34 -11.30 2.84
CA VAL A 539 14.39 -10.92 3.81
C VAL A 539 14.79 -9.45 3.62
N ALA A 540 15.01 -9.02 2.37
CA ALA A 540 15.37 -7.63 2.06
C ALA A 540 14.27 -6.64 2.45
N ALA A 541 13.00 -7.00 2.24
CA ALA A 541 11.85 -6.21 2.65
C ALA A 541 11.81 -6.03 4.17
N ASN A 542 11.97 -7.11 4.93
CA ASN A 542 12.03 -7.04 6.39
C ASN A 542 13.21 -6.18 6.87
N GLN A 543 14.40 -6.33 6.27
CA GLN A 543 15.57 -5.53 6.60
C GLN A 543 15.35 -4.03 6.33
N LYS A 544 14.63 -3.67 5.26
CA LYS A 544 14.23 -2.27 5.03
C LYS A 544 13.33 -1.76 6.15
N GLY A 545 12.43 -2.59 6.66
CA GLY A 545 11.62 -2.30 7.84
C GLY A 545 12.47 -2.02 9.08
N VAL A 546 13.46 -2.87 9.34
CA VAL A 546 14.43 -2.71 10.45
C VAL A 546 15.18 -1.37 10.37
N LEU A 547 15.66 -0.99 9.18
CA LEU A 547 16.37 0.28 9.00
C LEU A 547 15.47 1.49 9.31
N LEU A 548 14.25 1.51 8.77
CA LEU A 548 13.31 2.62 8.99
C LEU A 548 12.83 2.70 10.44
N LEU A 549 12.68 1.55 11.10
CA LEU A 549 12.33 1.50 12.52
C LEU A 549 13.46 2.07 13.38
N ASN A 550 14.72 1.72 13.09
CA ASN A 550 15.88 2.32 13.76
C ASN A 550 15.97 3.84 13.54
N GLU A 551 15.67 4.34 12.34
CA GLU A 551 15.60 5.78 12.06
C GLU A 551 14.52 6.46 12.92
N LEU A 552 13.33 5.85 13.04
CA LEU A 552 12.23 6.37 13.86
C LEU A 552 12.63 6.43 15.35
N ILE A 553 13.32 5.40 15.84
CA ILE A 553 13.79 5.32 17.23
C ILE A 553 14.93 6.31 17.49
N ALA A 554 15.82 6.53 16.54
CA ALA A 554 16.84 7.56 16.64
C ALA A 554 16.22 8.98 16.72
N GLU A 555 15.06 9.20 16.08
CA GLU A 555 14.34 10.48 16.10
C GLU A 555 13.57 10.71 17.42
N PHE A 556 12.88 9.68 17.94
CA PHE A 556 11.92 9.84 19.03
C PHE A 556 12.30 9.16 20.36
N GLY A 557 13.30 8.30 20.37
CA GLY A 557 13.63 7.43 21.49
C GLY A 557 12.74 6.18 21.54
N LEU A 558 13.27 5.09 22.12
CA LEU A 558 12.60 3.78 22.14
C LEU A 558 11.33 3.79 22.99
N ASP A 559 11.38 4.36 24.19
CA ASP A 559 10.27 4.30 25.14
C ASP A 559 9.03 5.06 24.61
N LEU A 560 9.24 6.20 23.97
CA LEU A 560 8.17 6.96 23.31
C LEU A 560 7.56 6.17 22.15
N VAL A 561 8.38 5.53 21.31
CA VAL A 561 7.89 4.71 20.19
C VAL A 561 7.02 3.55 20.69
N LEU A 562 7.46 2.87 21.76
CA LEU A 562 6.71 1.77 22.38
C LEU A 562 5.39 2.25 23.02
N SER A 563 5.41 3.36 23.75
CA SER A 563 4.18 3.94 24.34
C SER A 563 3.13 4.23 23.26
N TYR A 564 3.53 4.91 22.18
CA TYR A 564 2.62 5.25 21.09
C TYR A 564 2.15 4.05 20.27
N MET A 565 2.96 3.00 20.16
CA MET A 565 2.52 1.71 19.61
C MET A 565 1.33 1.15 20.39
N HIS A 566 1.41 1.11 21.72
CA HIS A 566 0.32 0.62 22.56
C HIS A 566 -0.91 1.54 22.50
N HIS A 567 -0.73 2.87 22.51
CA HIS A 567 -1.85 3.79 22.34
C HIS A 567 -2.60 3.60 21.02
N ILE A 568 -1.89 3.29 19.93
CA ILE A 568 -2.50 2.98 18.62
C ILE A 568 -3.36 1.70 18.70
N GLN A 569 -2.88 0.67 19.39
CA GLN A 569 -3.63 -0.56 19.61
C GLN A 569 -4.87 -0.30 20.49
N SER A 570 -4.74 0.44 21.59
CA SER A 570 -5.86 0.80 22.47
C SER A 570 -6.92 1.63 21.74
N ASN A 571 -6.52 2.57 20.88
CA ASN A 571 -7.47 3.37 20.09
C ASN A 571 -8.30 2.50 19.11
N ALA A 572 -7.69 1.49 18.49
CA ALA A 572 -8.40 0.55 17.63
C ALA A 572 -9.37 -0.34 18.41
N GLU A 573 -9.00 -0.76 19.63
CA GLU A 573 -9.88 -1.47 20.56
C GLU A 573 -11.11 -0.62 20.88
N LEU A 574 -10.93 0.63 21.31
CA LEU A 574 -12.02 1.54 21.65
C LEU A 574 -12.98 1.76 20.48
N ALA A 575 -12.46 1.91 19.27
CA ALA A 575 -13.29 2.08 18.08
C ALA A 575 -14.17 0.84 17.77
N VAL A 576 -13.66 -0.38 18.00
CA VAL A 576 -14.46 -1.61 17.87
C VAL A 576 -15.49 -1.70 19.00
N ARG A 577 -15.10 -1.39 20.24
CA ARG A 577 -16.01 -1.37 21.40
C ARG A 577 -17.20 -0.43 21.18
N ASP A 578 -16.95 0.75 20.64
CA ASP A 578 -17.99 1.72 20.31
C ASP A 578 -18.92 1.20 19.20
N MET A 579 -18.35 0.64 18.13
CA MET A 579 -19.12 0.04 17.03
C MET A 579 -20.04 -1.10 17.52
N LEU A 580 -19.55 -1.97 18.41
CA LEU A 580 -20.36 -3.05 19.00
C LEU A 580 -21.53 -2.49 19.81
N LYS A 581 -21.28 -1.45 20.61
CA LYS A 581 -22.32 -0.78 21.40
C LYS A 581 -23.38 -0.14 20.50
N GLU A 582 -22.97 0.58 19.47
CA GLU A 582 -23.88 1.19 18.49
C GLU A 582 -24.73 0.14 17.78
N THR A 583 -24.12 -0.97 17.36
CA THR A 583 -24.81 -2.11 16.73
C THR A 583 -25.87 -2.70 17.65
N ALA A 584 -25.50 -2.95 18.91
CA ALA A 584 -26.42 -3.51 19.90
C ALA A 584 -27.60 -2.57 20.20
N GLN A 585 -27.33 -1.26 20.32
CA GLN A 585 -28.36 -0.24 20.53
C GLN A 585 -29.33 -0.15 19.33
N ALA A 586 -28.80 -0.11 18.10
CA ALA A 586 -29.62 -0.09 16.90
C ALA A 586 -30.54 -1.33 16.82
N ARG A 587 -30.02 -2.51 17.20
CA ARG A 587 -30.81 -3.74 17.21
C ARG A 587 -31.94 -3.70 18.24
N ILE A 588 -31.68 -3.20 19.44
CA ILE A 588 -32.71 -3.02 20.48
C ILE A 588 -33.82 -2.08 19.98
N SER A 589 -33.44 -0.92 19.42
CA SER A 589 -34.41 0.06 18.89
C SER A 589 -35.29 -0.52 17.77
N SER A 590 -34.72 -1.36 16.90
CA SER A 590 -35.48 -2.04 15.83
C SER A 590 -36.48 -3.09 16.34
N SER A 591 -36.17 -3.76 17.46
CA SER A 591 -37.00 -4.83 18.03
C SER A 591 -38.13 -4.29 18.93
N SER A 592 -37.99 -3.10 19.51
CA SER A 592 -39.03 -2.46 20.33
C SER A 592 -40.26 -1.99 19.54
N SER A 593 -40.22 -2.04 18.20
CA SER A 593 -41.37 -1.73 17.33
C SER A 593 -42.34 -2.90 17.15
N SER A 594 -41.97 -4.13 17.54
CA SER A 594 -42.89 -5.28 17.63
C SER A 594 -43.40 -5.42 19.05
N GLY A 595 -44.56 -4.83 19.33
CA GLY A 595 -45.13 -4.68 20.67
C GLY A 595 -45.39 -6.00 21.39
N LYS A 596 -44.73 -6.18 22.55
CA LYS A 596 -45.27 -6.80 23.77
C LYS A 596 -44.56 -6.15 24.96
N ARG A 597 -45.22 -5.17 25.59
CA ARG A 597 -44.82 -4.70 26.92
C ARG A 597 -45.21 -5.79 27.91
N ASN A 598 -44.22 -6.44 28.52
CA ASN A 598 -44.48 -7.23 29.71
C ASN A 598 -44.77 -6.25 30.84
N VAL A 599 -46.03 -6.24 31.28
CA VAL A 599 -46.46 -5.67 32.55
C VAL A 599 -46.07 -6.71 33.59
N ASP A 600 -44.92 -6.51 34.23
CA ASP A 600 -44.68 -6.75 35.66
C ASP A 600 -43.20 -6.50 35.95
N GLY A 601 -42.97 -5.62 36.91
CA GLY A 601 -41.66 -5.11 37.26
C GLY A 601 -40.80 -6.18 37.95
N GLU A 602 -39.77 -6.62 37.24
CA GLU A 602 -38.41 -6.90 37.73
C GLU A 602 -37.65 -7.61 36.61
N VAL A 603 -36.91 -6.86 35.80
CA VAL A 603 -35.95 -7.48 34.88
C VAL A 603 -34.62 -6.75 35.01
N LYS A 604 -33.70 -7.34 35.79
CA LYS A 604 -32.27 -7.21 35.52
C LYS A 604 -32.00 -7.92 34.20
N GLU A 605 -32.41 -7.31 33.10
CA GLU A 605 -32.24 -7.90 31.77
C GLU A 605 -30.75 -7.81 31.46
N LYS A 606 -30.09 -8.98 31.38
CA LYS A 606 -28.73 -9.05 30.84
C LYS A 606 -28.78 -8.35 29.48
N GLN A 607 -28.10 -7.21 29.34
CA GLN A 607 -28.03 -6.40 28.12
C GLN A 607 -27.15 -7.09 27.06
N LEU A 608 -27.53 -8.31 26.69
CA LEU A 608 -26.89 -9.14 25.69
C LEU A 608 -27.74 -9.07 24.42
N VAL A 609 -27.12 -8.66 23.32
CA VAL A 609 -27.75 -8.69 22.00
C VAL A 609 -27.19 -9.88 21.23
N ARG A 610 -28.08 -10.72 20.70
CA ARG A 610 -27.71 -11.89 19.91
C ARG A 610 -27.93 -11.63 18.42
N LEU A 611 -26.90 -11.90 17.64
CA LEU A 611 -26.93 -11.93 16.18
C LEU A 611 -26.72 -13.37 15.72
N HIS A 612 -27.30 -13.72 14.59
CA HIS A 612 -27.18 -15.05 14.02
C HIS A 612 -27.19 -14.97 12.50
N ALA A 613 -26.32 -15.75 11.87
CA ALA A 613 -26.39 -16.02 10.44
C ALA A 613 -25.81 -17.39 10.12
N GLU A 614 -26.32 -17.95 9.03
CA GLU A 614 -25.81 -19.17 8.41
C GLU A 614 -25.76 -19.00 6.90
N ASP A 615 -24.84 -19.73 6.29
CA ASP A 615 -24.72 -19.96 4.85
C ASP A 615 -24.00 -21.32 4.64
N ALA A 616 -23.95 -21.84 3.43
CA ALA A 616 -23.35 -23.14 3.14
C ALA A 616 -22.37 -23.08 1.96
N MET A 617 -21.36 -23.95 1.99
CA MET A 617 -20.51 -24.26 0.85
C MET A 617 -21.33 -24.99 -0.23
N ASP A 618 -20.85 -25.04 -1.49
CA ASP A 618 -21.58 -25.67 -2.59
C ASP A 618 -21.80 -27.18 -2.40
N ASP A 619 -21.00 -27.84 -1.55
CA ASP A 619 -21.20 -29.24 -1.14
C ASP A 619 -22.25 -29.44 -0.03
N GLY A 620 -22.82 -28.33 0.48
CA GLY A 620 -23.81 -28.31 1.55
C GLY A 620 -23.23 -28.17 2.97
N THR A 621 -21.90 -28.08 3.13
CA THR A 621 -21.28 -27.90 4.46
C THR A 621 -21.68 -26.55 5.05
N PRO A 622 -22.33 -26.52 6.24
CA PRO A 622 -22.82 -25.27 6.82
C PRO A 622 -21.70 -24.49 7.51
N ILE A 623 -21.74 -23.16 7.36
CA ILE A 623 -20.97 -22.20 8.15
C ILE A 623 -21.96 -21.40 9.00
N VAL A 624 -21.87 -21.56 10.31
CA VAL A 624 -22.83 -21.01 11.27
C VAL A 624 -22.11 -20.05 12.21
N LEU A 625 -22.71 -18.88 12.46
CA LEU A 625 -22.20 -17.90 13.41
C LEU A 625 -23.32 -17.43 14.34
N ASN A 626 -23.04 -17.51 15.64
CA ASN A 626 -23.78 -16.81 16.68
C ASN A 626 -22.87 -15.74 17.28
N VAL A 627 -23.36 -14.50 17.39
CA VAL A 627 -22.63 -13.41 18.04
C VAL A 627 -23.42 -12.94 19.25
N GLU A 628 -22.80 -12.94 20.42
CA GLU A 628 -23.36 -12.35 21.64
C GLU A 628 -22.59 -11.08 21.98
N ILE A 629 -23.26 -9.93 21.92
CA ILE A 629 -22.69 -8.61 22.22
C ILE A 629 -23.11 -8.20 23.63
N ASP A 630 -22.13 -7.95 24.50
CA ASP A 630 -22.33 -7.39 25.84
C ASP A 630 -22.21 -5.86 25.78
N ILE A 631 -23.32 -5.17 26.02
CA ILE A 631 -23.38 -3.71 25.95
C ILE A 631 -22.59 -3.04 27.07
N ASN A 632 -22.53 -3.64 28.25
CA ASN A 632 -21.86 -3.06 29.41
C ASN A 632 -20.35 -3.16 29.26
N ASN A 633 -19.87 -4.36 28.91
CA ASN A 633 -18.46 -4.61 28.69
C ASN A 633 -17.98 -4.13 27.32
N ARG A 634 -18.90 -3.76 26.42
CA ARG A 634 -18.61 -3.40 25.02
C ARG A 634 -17.77 -4.46 24.31
N SER A 635 -18.09 -5.73 24.54
CA SER A 635 -17.35 -6.88 24.01
C SER A 635 -18.29 -7.81 23.25
N ALA A 636 -17.73 -8.71 22.45
CA ALA A 636 -18.51 -9.69 21.72
C ALA A 636 -17.90 -11.09 21.77
N HIS A 637 -18.76 -12.09 21.82
CA HIS A 637 -18.41 -13.50 21.67
C HIS A 637 -18.86 -13.99 20.29
N PHE A 638 -17.93 -14.44 19.46
CA PHE A 638 -18.18 -15.04 18.15
C PHE A 638 -18.11 -16.57 18.31
N ASP A 639 -19.26 -17.24 18.21
CA ASP A 639 -19.39 -18.68 18.37
C ASP A 639 -19.77 -19.35 17.05
N PHE A 640 -18.84 -20.15 16.53
CA PHE A 640 -19.01 -20.92 15.29
C PHE A 640 -19.56 -22.33 15.53
N THR A 641 -20.05 -22.65 16.74
CA THR A 641 -20.72 -23.92 17.02
C THR A 641 -21.91 -24.13 16.08
N GLY A 642 -22.00 -25.34 15.51
CA GLY A 642 -22.97 -25.68 14.46
C GLY A 642 -22.37 -25.67 13.04
N THR A 643 -21.18 -25.09 12.85
CA THR A 643 -20.40 -25.21 11.61
C THR A 643 -20.02 -26.67 11.34
N GLY A 644 -20.04 -27.06 10.06
CA GLY A 644 -19.78 -28.44 9.62
C GLY A 644 -18.39 -28.96 9.98
N THR A 645 -18.25 -30.28 9.97
CA THR A 645 -16.99 -30.97 10.26
C THR A 645 -15.95 -30.73 9.15
N GLU A 646 -14.69 -31.04 9.44
CA GLU A 646 -13.66 -31.18 8.42
C GLU A 646 -14.16 -32.01 7.23
N VAL A 647 -13.79 -31.57 6.03
CA VAL A 647 -14.15 -32.24 4.77
C VAL A 647 -12.96 -33.01 4.21
N TYR A 648 -13.21 -34.16 3.59
CA TYR A 648 -12.20 -34.92 2.86
C TYR A 648 -11.90 -34.29 1.49
N GLY A 649 -11.29 -33.12 1.55
CA GLY A 649 -11.00 -32.22 0.44
C GLY A 649 -10.18 -31.04 0.94
N ASN A 650 -10.20 -29.94 0.21
CA ASN A 650 -9.31 -28.81 0.47
C ASN A 650 -10.01 -27.52 0.92
N CYS A 651 -11.33 -27.54 1.09
CA CYS A 651 -12.09 -26.40 1.61
C CYS A 651 -11.91 -26.18 3.12
N ASN A 652 -11.03 -26.93 3.79
CA ASN A 652 -10.76 -26.74 5.20
C ASN A 652 -9.95 -25.46 5.44
N ALA A 653 -10.48 -24.54 6.25
CA ALA A 653 -9.84 -23.29 6.58
C ALA A 653 -9.10 -23.41 7.93
N PRO A 654 -7.79 -23.12 7.99
CA PRO A 654 -7.08 -23.02 9.26
C PRO A 654 -7.71 -21.96 10.16
N ARG A 655 -7.65 -22.15 11.48
CA ARG A 655 -8.21 -21.23 12.47
C ARG A 655 -7.79 -19.76 12.24
N ALA A 656 -6.55 -19.55 11.83
CA ALA A 656 -5.97 -18.24 11.53
C ALA A 656 -6.75 -17.47 10.42
N VAL A 657 -7.35 -18.19 9.46
CA VAL A 657 -8.20 -17.62 8.40
C VAL A 657 -9.48 -17.04 9.01
N THR A 658 -10.11 -17.76 9.96
CA THR A 658 -11.33 -17.29 10.63
C THR A 658 -11.07 -16.00 11.42
N TYR A 659 -9.97 -15.92 12.17
CA TYR A 659 -9.58 -14.67 12.85
C TYR A 659 -9.34 -13.52 11.86
N SER A 660 -8.78 -13.82 10.69
CA SER A 660 -8.57 -12.83 9.62
C SER A 660 -9.89 -12.31 9.04
N ALA A 661 -10.88 -13.18 8.88
CA ALA A 661 -12.23 -12.77 8.47
C ALA A 661 -12.91 -11.88 9.52
N ILE A 662 -12.80 -12.24 10.81
CA ILE A 662 -13.36 -11.45 11.91
C ILE A 662 -12.75 -10.05 11.95
N ILE A 663 -11.41 -9.94 11.98
CA ILE A 663 -10.74 -8.65 12.10
C ILE A 663 -11.03 -7.75 10.88
N TYR A 664 -11.08 -8.33 9.68
CA TYR A 664 -11.47 -7.62 8.47
C TYR A 664 -12.89 -7.06 8.55
N CYS A 665 -13.87 -7.89 8.92
CA CYS A 665 -15.27 -7.48 9.04
C CYS A 665 -15.44 -6.39 10.08
N LEU A 666 -14.81 -6.53 11.25
CA LEU A 666 -14.86 -5.50 12.29
C LEU A 666 -14.29 -4.17 11.78
N ARG A 667 -13.13 -4.19 11.11
CA ARG A 667 -12.54 -2.98 10.54
C ARG A 667 -13.41 -2.35 9.46
N ALA A 668 -14.04 -3.16 8.61
CA ALA A 668 -14.93 -2.69 7.55
C ALA A 668 -16.22 -2.06 8.10
N MET A 669 -16.67 -2.49 9.28
CA MET A 669 -17.85 -1.93 9.96
C MET A 669 -17.54 -0.68 10.78
N VAL A 670 -16.30 -0.52 11.27
CA VAL A 670 -15.87 0.69 11.98
C VAL A 670 -15.82 1.88 11.02
N ARG A 671 -16.70 2.88 11.24
CA ARG A 671 -16.82 4.11 10.44
C ARG A 671 -15.81 5.20 10.81
N LYS A 672 -14.64 4.80 11.32
CA LYS A 672 -13.53 5.69 11.69
C LYS A 672 -12.28 5.25 10.94
N ASP A 673 -11.41 6.21 10.62
CA ASP A 673 -10.11 5.89 10.03
C ASP A 673 -9.15 5.44 11.13
N ILE A 674 -9.18 4.15 11.44
CA ILE A 674 -8.25 3.52 12.37
C ILE A 674 -7.25 2.64 11.61
N PRO A 675 -5.98 2.57 12.04
CA PRO A 675 -5.09 1.54 11.56
C PRO A 675 -5.66 0.17 11.94
N LEU A 676 -5.46 -0.81 11.07
CA LEU A 676 -5.83 -2.18 11.36
C LEU A 676 -4.71 -2.84 12.17
N ASN A 677 -5.04 -3.25 13.40
CA ASN A 677 -4.08 -3.82 14.33
C ASN A 677 -4.75 -4.78 15.34
N GLN A 678 -3.96 -5.40 16.21
CA GLN A 678 -4.39 -6.32 17.28
C GLN A 678 -5.56 -5.78 18.12
N GLY A 679 -5.61 -4.45 18.35
CA GLY A 679 -6.66 -3.81 19.13
C GLY A 679 -8.07 -4.12 18.63
N CYS A 680 -8.25 -4.32 17.33
CA CYS A 680 -9.55 -4.70 16.77
C CYS A 680 -10.09 -6.05 17.28
N LEU A 681 -9.21 -6.96 17.72
CA LEU A 681 -9.57 -8.27 18.28
C LEU A 681 -9.59 -8.29 19.81
N ALA A 682 -9.00 -7.29 20.48
CA ALA A 682 -8.93 -7.22 21.94
C ALA A 682 -10.31 -7.36 22.66
N PRO A 683 -11.42 -6.77 22.17
CA PRO A 683 -12.72 -6.91 22.82
C PRO A 683 -13.49 -8.17 22.40
N ILE A 684 -12.86 -9.08 21.63
CA ILE A 684 -13.53 -10.20 20.96
C ILE A 684 -13.02 -11.52 21.53
N THR A 685 -13.95 -12.42 21.84
CA THR A 685 -13.65 -13.82 22.13
C THR A 685 -14.24 -14.71 21.05
N VAL A 686 -13.57 -15.80 20.70
CA VAL A 686 -13.96 -16.65 19.57
C VAL A 686 -13.96 -18.11 19.99
N THR A 687 -15.06 -18.81 19.69
CA THR A 687 -15.17 -20.26 19.81
C THR A 687 -15.25 -20.87 18.42
N ILE A 688 -14.31 -21.76 18.10
CA ILE A 688 -14.34 -22.57 16.88
C ILE A 688 -14.25 -24.04 17.29
N PRO A 689 -15.23 -24.89 16.93
CA PRO A 689 -15.20 -26.31 17.30
C PRO A 689 -13.98 -27.02 16.68
N PRO A 690 -13.13 -27.71 17.47
CA PRO A 690 -12.05 -28.54 16.93
C PRO A 690 -12.61 -29.65 16.01
N GLY A 691 -11.92 -29.92 14.90
CA GLY A 691 -12.37 -30.88 13.88
C GLY A 691 -13.50 -30.36 12.99
N SER A 692 -13.84 -29.07 13.07
CA SER A 692 -14.71 -28.40 12.09
C SER A 692 -13.94 -28.01 10.83
N ILE A 693 -14.65 -27.67 9.75
CA ILE A 693 -14.04 -27.12 8.53
C ILE A 693 -13.25 -25.83 8.81
N LEU A 694 -13.48 -25.14 9.93
CA LEU A 694 -12.76 -23.92 10.36
C LEU A 694 -11.64 -24.18 11.38
N PHE A 695 -11.50 -25.42 11.83
CA PHE A 695 -10.42 -25.87 12.69
C PHE A 695 -10.09 -27.34 12.39
N PRO A 696 -9.57 -27.61 11.17
CA PRO A 696 -9.23 -28.95 10.74
C PRO A 696 -7.99 -29.50 11.47
N ASP A 697 -7.75 -30.79 11.31
CA ASP A 697 -6.50 -31.46 11.66
C ASP A 697 -5.32 -30.91 10.83
N ASN A 698 -4.12 -31.02 11.38
CA ASN A 698 -2.90 -30.51 10.75
C ASN A 698 -2.52 -31.25 9.47
N SER A 699 -3.07 -32.44 9.21
CA SER A 699 -2.83 -33.21 7.99
C SER A 699 -3.80 -32.90 6.85
N ALA A 700 -4.90 -32.19 7.13
CA ALA A 700 -5.93 -31.88 6.14
C ALA A 700 -5.40 -30.93 5.06
N ALA A 701 -5.88 -31.10 3.83
CA ALA A 701 -5.70 -30.13 2.75
C ALA A 701 -6.46 -28.83 3.05
N VAL A 702 -5.85 -27.68 2.77
CA VAL A 702 -6.36 -26.36 3.20
C VAL A 702 -6.43 -25.31 2.10
N VAL A 703 -5.95 -25.62 0.89
CA VAL A 703 -5.76 -24.60 -0.15
C VAL A 703 -7.07 -23.90 -0.56
N GLY A 704 -8.17 -24.67 -0.62
CA GLY A 704 -9.52 -24.15 -0.85
C GLY A 704 -10.07 -23.35 0.33
N GLY A 705 -9.68 -23.67 1.57
CA GLY A 705 -10.14 -22.97 2.77
C GLY A 705 -9.74 -21.51 2.80
N ASN A 706 -8.52 -21.20 2.37
CA ASN A 706 -8.01 -19.82 2.27
C ASN A 706 -8.79 -18.98 1.24
N VAL A 707 -9.18 -19.57 0.12
CA VAL A 707 -9.69 -18.82 -1.05
C VAL A 707 -11.19 -18.93 -1.30
N LEU A 708 -11.86 -19.90 -0.67
CA LEU A 708 -13.29 -20.18 -0.81
C LEU A 708 -14.00 -20.03 0.54
N THR A 709 -13.62 -20.84 1.52
CA THR A 709 -14.28 -20.88 2.84
C THR A 709 -14.11 -19.57 3.60
N SER A 710 -12.97 -18.90 3.47
CA SER A 710 -12.74 -17.55 4.03
C SER A 710 -13.76 -16.51 3.56
N GLN A 711 -14.17 -16.57 2.28
CA GLN A 711 -15.19 -15.70 1.72
C GLN A 711 -16.55 -16.03 2.33
N ARG A 712 -16.85 -17.32 2.54
CA ARG A 712 -18.09 -17.74 3.18
C ARG A 712 -18.19 -17.31 4.63
N VAL A 713 -17.11 -17.42 5.40
CA VAL A 713 -17.02 -16.92 6.78
C VAL A 713 -17.28 -15.41 6.81
N THR A 714 -16.68 -14.67 5.87
CA THR A 714 -16.89 -13.22 5.74
C THR A 714 -18.35 -12.89 5.44
N ASP A 715 -18.95 -13.56 4.46
CA ASP A 715 -20.36 -13.42 4.11
C ASP A 715 -21.26 -13.65 5.34
N VAL A 716 -21.04 -14.72 6.10
CA VAL A 716 -21.83 -15.03 7.31
C VAL A 716 -21.67 -13.96 8.39
N ILE A 717 -20.46 -13.44 8.63
CA ILE A 717 -20.24 -12.35 9.59
C ILE A 717 -21.00 -11.10 9.14
N LEU A 718 -20.83 -10.66 7.89
CA LEU A 718 -21.50 -9.45 7.39
C LEU A 718 -23.02 -9.59 7.36
N LYS A 719 -23.53 -10.81 7.09
CA LYS A 719 -24.96 -11.16 7.19
C LYS A 719 -25.50 -11.05 8.61
N ALA A 720 -24.76 -11.57 9.61
CA ALA A 720 -25.18 -11.53 11.01
C ALA A 720 -25.35 -10.07 11.51
N PHE A 721 -24.45 -9.19 11.08
CA PHE A 721 -24.51 -7.75 11.37
C PHE A 721 -25.44 -6.96 10.43
N SER A 722 -26.05 -7.62 9.44
CA SER A 722 -26.90 -6.98 8.42
C SER A 722 -26.21 -5.79 7.72
N TYR A 723 -24.90 -5.90 7.47
CA TYR A 723 -24.09 -4.79 6.98
C TYR A 723 -24.24 -4.56 5.47
N CYS A 724 -24.16 -5.64 4.67
CA CYS A 724 -24.34 -5.60 3.21
C CYS A 724 -24.82 -6.95 2.66
N ALA A 725 -25.31 -6.96 1.42
CA ALA A 725 -25.56 -8.18 0.67
C ALA A 725 -24.25 -8.94 0.38
N ALA A 726 -24.35 -10.22 -0.01
CA ALA A 726 -23.18 -11.02 -0.34
C ALA A 726 -22.46 -10.48 -1.59
N SER A 727 -21.14 -10.61 -1.60
CA SER A 727 -20.35 -10.47 -2.82
C SER A 727 -20.40 -11.76 -3.66
N GLN A 728 -19.52 -11.89 -4.65
CA GLN A 728 -19.33 -13.14 -5.39
C GLN A 728 -18.96 -14.36 -4.51
N GLY A 729 -18.60 -14.17 -3.23
CA GLY A 729 -18.44 -15.24 -2.24
C GLY A 729 -17.37 -16.29 -2.57
N CYS A 730 -16.41 -15.93 -3.43
CA CYS A 730 -15.40 -16.82 -4.00
C CYS A 730 -14.25 -15.98 -4.57
N MET A 731 -13.00 -16.44 -4.53
CA MET A 731 -11.88 -15.77 -5.23
C MET A 731 -11.71 -16.20 -6.70
N ASN A 732 -12.47 -17.19 -7.15
CA ASN A 732 -12.46 -17.82 -8.48
C ASN A 732 -11.03 -18.11 -8.98
N ASN A 733 -10.41 -19.14 -8.42
CA ASN A 733 -9.01 -19.44 -8.67
C ASN A 733 -8.86 -20.30 -9.92
N VAL A 734 -7.94 -19.88 -10.78
CA VAL A 734 -7.53 -20.60 -11.98
C VAL A 734 -6.03 -20.83 -11.90
N THR A 735 -5.62 -22.09 -11.91
CA THR A 735 -4.22 -22.49 -12.05
C THR A 735 -4.03 -23.31 -13.30
N PHE A 736 -2.88 -23.15 -13.95
CA PHE A 736 -2.50 -24.03 -15.04
C PHE A 736 -0.99 -24.15 -15.16
N GLY A 737 -0.54 -25.24 -15.78
CA GLY A 737 0.88 -25.46 -15.97
C GLY A 737 1.22 -26.83 -16.52
N ASP A 738 2.51 -27.15 -16.44
CA ASP A 738 3.06 -28.48 -16.72
C ASP A 738 4.34 -28.68 -15.89
N ALA A 739 5.19 -29.64 -16.27
CA ALA A 739 6.43 -29.93 -15.56
C ALA A 739 7.42 -28.74 -15.52
N SER A 740 7.28 -27.75 -16.40
CA SER A 740 8.21 -26.62 -16.51
C SER A 740 7.75 -25.35 -15.81
N PHE A 741 6.45 -25.19 -15.54
CA PHE A 741 5.91 -23.99 -14.90
C PHE A 741 4.53 -24.23 -14.26
N GLY A 742 4.20 -23.40 -13.28
CA GLY A 742 2.84 -23.20 -12.79
C GLY A 742 2.47 -21.71 -12.86
N TYR A 743 1.21 -21.44 -13.18
CA TYR A 743 0.59 -20.12 -13.13
C TYR A 743 -0.65 -20.17 -12.23
N TYR A 744 -0.91 -19.07 -11.52
CA TYR A 744 -2.05 -18.88 -10.63
C TYR A 744 -2.66 -17.50 -10.85
N GLU A 745 -4.00 -17.45 -10.90
CA GLU A 745 -4.81 -16.23 -10.98
C GLU A 745 -6.09 -16.35 -10.13
N THR A 746 -6.53 -15.25 -9.54
CA THR A 746 -7.86 -15.07 -8.95
C THR A 746 -8.69 -14.17 -9.86
N ILE A 747 -9.94 -14.56 -10.13
CA ILE A 747 -10.83 -13.82 -11.01
C ILE A 747 -11.84 -12.99 -10.20
N ALA A 748 -11.84 -11.67 -10.45
CA ALA A 748 -12.72 -10.69 -9.82
C ALA A 748 -14.21 -10.96 -10.11
N GLY A 749 -15.10 -10.28 -9.39
CA GLY A 749 -16.52 -10.29 -9.72
C GLY A 749 -17.33 -9.21 -9.02
N GLY A 750 -18.55 -9.53 -8.61
CA GLY A 750 -19.48 -8.55 -8.07
C GLY A 750 -19.32 -8.32 -6.57
N ALA A 751 -19.29 -7.05 -6.15
CA ALA A 751 -19.42 -6.67 -4.75
C ALA A 751 -20.89 -6.61 -4.31
N GLY A 752 -21.12 -6.86 -3.02
CA GLY A 752 -22.44 -6.74 -2.41
C GLY A 752 -22.90 -5.28 -2.30
N ALA A 753 -24.21 -5.05 -2.48
CA ALA A 753 -24.83 -3.75 -2.26
C ALA A 753 -25.00 -3.47 -0.75
N GLY A 754 -24.96 -2.19 -0.36
CA GLY A 754 -25.20 -1.76 1.01
C GLY A 754 -26.40 -0.81 1.13
N PRO A 755 -26.65 -0.25 2.33
CA PRO A 755 -27.80 0.61 2.58
C PRO A 755 -27.82 1.88 1.72
N THR A 756 -26.64 2.42 1.36
CA THR A 756 -26.52 3.69 0.63
C THR A 756 -25.75 3.59 -0.68
N TRP A 757 -25.28 2.39 -1.07
CA TRP A 757 -24.46 2.20 -2.27
C TRP A 757 -24.84 0.94 -3.06
N ASP A 758 -24.70 1.02 -4.38
CA ASP A 758 -24.73 -0.14 -5.27
C ASP A 758 -23.40 -0.91 -5.18
N GLY A 759 -23.46 -2.21 -5.44
CA GLY A 759 -22.28 -3.05 -5.55
C GLY A 759 -21.46 -2.71 -6.79
N ARG A 760 -20.13 -2.64 -6.65
CA ARG A 760 -19.21 -2.45 -7.78
C ARG A 760 -19.02 -3.78 -8.52
N GLY A 761 -19.12 -3.78 -9.84
CA GLY A 761 -18.84 -4.95 -10.67
C GLY A 761 -17.35 -5.08 -11.03
N GLY A 762 -16.91 -6.31 -11.28
CA GLY A 762 -15.56 -6.63 -11.74
C GLY A 762 -14.42 -6.27 -10.77
N VAL A 763 -14.64 -6.39 -9.46
CA VAL A 763 -13.64 -6.09 -8.43
C VAL A 763 -13.39 -7.30 -7.53
N HIS A 764 -12.17 -7.42 -7.02
CA HIS A 764 -11.84 -8.32 -5.93
C HIS A 764 -12.45 -7.80 -4.62
N THR A 765 -13.03 -8.69 -3.83
CA THR A 765 -13.77 -8.33 -2.61
C THR A 765 -13.30 -9.14 -1.41
N HIS A 766 -13.42 -8.50 -0.25
CA HIS A 766 -13.23 -9.10 1.06
C HIS A 766 -11.86 -9.75 1.26
N MET A 767 -11.76 -11.08 1.27
CA MET A 767 -10.54 -11.79 1.65
C MET A 767 -9.40 -11.68 0.62
N THR A 768 -9.63 -10.99 -0.51
CA THR A 768 -8.62 -10.75 -1.54
C THR A 768 -8.68 -9.31 -2.05
N ASN A 769 -7.51 -8.78 -2.40
CA ASN A 769 -7.34 -7.49 -3.07
C ASN A 769 -6.20 -7.59 -4.12
N THR A 770 -5.99 -8.79 -4.67
CA THR A 770 -4.99 -9.03 -5.70
C THR A 770 -5.38 -8.32 -6.99
N ARG A 771 -4.39 -7.96 -7.81
CA ARG A 771 -4.64 -7.56 -9.19
C ARG A 771 -4.82 -8.80 -10.07
N ILE A 772 -5.63 -8.63 -11.12
CA ILE A 772 -5.59 -9.51 -12.29
C ILE A 772 -4.22 -9.40 -12.98
N THR A 773 -3.79 -10.46 -13.66
CA THR A 773 -2.59 -10.38 -14.50
C THR A 773 -2.93 -9.61 -15.77
N ASP A 774 -2.09 -8.65 -16.13
CA ASP A 774 -2.22 -7.94 -17.40
C ASP A 774 -2.26 -8.95 -18.57
N VAL A 775 -3.13 -8.68 -19.54
CA VAL A 775 -3.35 -9.58 -20.69
C VAL A 775 -2.05 -9.78 -21.46
N GLU A 776 -1.32 -8.70 -21.75
CA GLU A 776 -0.08 -8.76 -22.52
C GLU A 776 1.00 -9.52 -21.76
N ILE A 777 1.08 -9.33 -20.44
CA ILE A 777 2.02 -10.09 -19.59
C ILE A 777 1.66 -11.58 -19.59
N LEU A 778 0.38 -11.92 -19.45
CA LEU A 778 -0.11 -13.31 -19.44
C LEU A 778 0.23 -14.01 -20.77
N GLU A 779 -0.10 -13.39 -21.90
CA GLU A 779 0.13 -13.95 -23.24
C GLU A 779 1.61 -14.01 -23.61
N ARG A 780 2.41 -13.08 -23.12
CA ARG A 780 3.87 -13.05 -23.34
C ARG A 780 4.59 -14.13 -22.54
N ARG A 781 4.16 -14.39 -21.30
CA ARG A 781 4.83 -15.35 -20.39
C ARG A 781 4.38 -16.78 -20.58
N PHE A 782 3.13 -16.99 -20.98
CA PHE A 782 2.49 -18.30 -20.93
C PHE A 782 1.87 -18.66 -22.29
N PRO A 783 1.76 -19.95 -22.64
CA PRO A 783 1.20 -20.40 -23.90
C PRO A 783 -0.34 -20.34 -23.88
N VAL A 784 -0.90 -19.15 -23.59
CA VAL A 784 -2.32 -18.87 -23.45
C VAL A 784 -2.63 -17.57 -24.20
N MET A 785 -3.84 -17.46 -24.76
CA MET A 785 -4.40 -16.19 -25.26
C MET A 785 -5.71 -15.87 -24.55
N VAL A 786 -5.93 -14.62 -24.22
CA VAL A 786 -7.17 -14.11 -23.64
C VAL A 786 -8.13 -13.81 -24.80
N LYS A 787 -9.21 -14.59 -24.89
CA LYS A 787 -10.23 -14.44 -25.94
C LYS A 787 -11.27 -13.39 -25.59
N ALA A 788 -11.63 -13.31 -24.31
CA ALA A 788 -12.58 -12.35 -23.79
C ALA A 788 -12.27 -12.00 -22.34
N PHE A 789 -12.41 -10.72 -22.00
CA PHE A 789 -12.37 -10.24 -20.63
C PHE A 789 -13.28 -9.01 -20.47
N GLY A 790 -14.35 -9.14 -19.67
CA GLY A 790 -15.33 -8.06 -19.49
C GLY A 790 -16.36 -8.35 -18.40
N LEU A 791 -17.24 -7.39 -18.12
CA LEU A 791 -18.32 -7.58 -17.15
C LEU A 791 -19.37 -8.57 -17.67
N ARG A 792 -19.91 -9.39 -16.78
CA ARG A 792 -21.06 -10.26 -17.04
C ARG A 792 -22.33 -9.50 -16.73
N GLU A 793 -22.81 -8.72 -17.69
CA GLU A 793 -23.94 -7.80 -17.51
C GLU A 793 -25.20 -8.48 -16.92
N GLY A 794 -25.81 -7.83 -15.93
CA GLY A 794 -27.03 -8.28 -15.29
C GLY A 794 -26.87 -9.59 -14.50
N SER A 795 -25.68 -9.81 -13.92
CA SER A 795 -25.42 -10.93 -13.01
C SER A 795 -25.51 -10.56 -11.54
N GLY A 796 -25.41 -9.28 -11.20
CA GLY A 796 -25.65 -8.76 -9.86
C GLY A 796 -27.11 -8.90 -9.43
N GLY A 797 -27.33 -9.08 -8.12
CA GLY A 797 -28.67 -9.23 -7.53
C GLY A 797 -29.52 -7.97 -7.67
N GLY A 798 -30.82 -8.14 -7.89
CA GLY A 798 -31.81 -7.07 -7.96
C GLY A 798 -32.16 -6.50 -6.57
N GLY A 799 -32.52 -5.22 -6.51
CA GLY A 799 -32.91 -4.56 -5.26
C GLY A 799 -32.98 -3.05 -5.40
N MET A 800 -33.33 -2.34 -4.31
CA MET A 800 -33.29 -0.87 -4.28
C MET A 800 -31.87 -0.33 -4.59
N ARG A 801 -30.86 -1.05 -4.09
CA ARG A 801 -29.47 -0.94 -4.53
C ARG A 801 -29.08 -2.25 -5.19
N ARG A 802 -28.46 -2.17 -6.36
CA ARG A 802 -28.12 -3.34 -7.19
C ARG A 802 -26.80 -3.94 -6.74
N GLY A 803 -26.69 -5.27 -6.74
CA GLY A 803 -25.40 -5.96 -6.59
C GLY A 803 -24.50 -5.70 -7.80
N GLY A 804 -23.19 -5.80 -7.61
CA GLY A 804 -22.21 -5.66 -8.70
C GLY A 804 -22.25 -6.85 -9.66
N ASP A 805 -22.00 -6.58 -10.93
CA ASP A 805 -21.89 -7.64 -11.94
C ASP A 805 -20.55 -8.39 -11.82
N GLY A 806 -20.59 -9.71 -12.06
CA GLY A 806 -19.41 -10.56 -12.18
C GLY A 806 -18.62 -10.29 -13.47
N VAL A 807 -17.69 -11.19 -13.82
CA VAL A 807 -16.88 -11.06 -15.06
C VAL A 807 -16.97 -12.32 -15.93
N VAL A 808 -16.67 -12.15 -17.21
CA VAL A 808 -16.37 -13.20 -18.16
C VAL A 808 -14.86 -13.18 -18.41
N ARG A 809 -14.20 -14.34 -18.25
CA ARG A 809 -12.77 -14.53 -18.52
C ARG A 809 -12.61 -15.79 -19.37
N GLU A 810 -12.21 -15.63 -20.63
CA GLU A 810 -12.04 -16.73 -21.58
C GLU A 810 -10.57 -16.86 -21.99
N LEU A 811 -10.01 -18.06 -21.77
CA LEU A 811 -8.60 -18.38 -22.05
C LEU A 811 -8.51 -19.50 -23.09
N LEU A 812 -7.69 -19.28 -24.11
CA LEU A 812 -7.33 -20.28 -25.12
C LEU A 812 -5.93 -20.81 -24.84
N PHE A 813 -5.84 -22.08 -24.44
CA PHE A 813 -4.57 -22.76 -24.21
C PHE A 813 -3.95 -23.20 -25.54
N ARG A 814 -2.72 -22.76 -25.82
CA ARG A 814 -1.99 -23.00 -27.09
C ARG A 814 -1.14 -24.27 -27.09
N ARG A 815 -1.08 -24.97 -25.96
CA ARG A 815 -0.47 -26.31 -25.82
C ARG A 815 -1.22 -27.13 -24.78
N LYS A 816 -0.92 -28.42 -24.71
CA LYS A 816 -1.46 -29.29 -23.66
C LYS A 816 -0.92 -28.85 -22.30
N LEU A 817 -1.83 -28.49 -21.39
CA LEU A 817 -1.55 -28.07 -20.03
C LEU A 817 -2.49 -28.79 -19.06
N GLU A 818 -2.08 -28.86 -17.81
CA GLU A 818 -2.97 -29.18 -16.70
C GLU A 818 -3.69 -27.90 -16.28
N LEU A 819 -5.03 -27.95 -16.18
CA LEU A 819 -5.88 -26.84 -15.75
C LEU A 819 -6.59 -27.26 -14.48
N SER A 820 -6.49 -26.41 -13.46
CA SER A 820 -7.06 -26.59 -12.15
C SER A 820 -7.94 -25.38 -11.82
N VAL A 821 -9.17 -25.65 -11.38
CA VAL A 821 -10.18 -24.61 -11.11
C VAL A 821 -10.74 -24.83 -9.72
N LEU A 822 -10.57 -23.83 -8.85
CA LEU A 822 -11.03 -23.81 -7.47
C LEU A 822 -12.05 -22.68 -7.30
N THR A 823 -13.34 -23.04 -7.33
CA THR A 823 -14.46 -22.10 -7.38
C THR A 823 -15.65 -22.57 -6.54
N GLU A 824 -16.33 -21.62 -5.91
CA GLU A 824 -17.60 -21.74 -5.18
C GLU A 824 -18.71 -20.91 -5.84
N ARG A 825 -19.92 -20.91 -5.26
CA ARG A 825 -21.11 -20.19 -5.75
C ARG A 825 -21.51 -20.64 -7.16
N ARG A 826 -21.34 -21.93 -7.43
CA ARG A 826 -21.79 -22.63 -8.64
C ARG A 826 -23.10 -23.37 -8.40
N VAL A 827 -23.37 -23.74 -7.15
CA VAL A 827 -24.62 -24.39 -6.72
C VAL A 827 -25.50 -23.41 -5.98
N LEU A 828 -24.95 -22.71 -4.97
CA LEU A 828 -25.70 -21.78 -4.13
C LEU A 828 -25.45 -20.32 -4.56
N PRO A 829 -26.50 -19.53 -4.87
CA PRO A 829 -26.32 -18.15 -5.29
C PRO A 829 -25.92 -17.24 -4.11
N PRO A 830 -25.17 -16.15 -4.34
CA PRO A 830 -24.90 -15.14 -3.33
C PRO A 830 -26.19 -14.44 -2.88
N TYR A 831 -26.41 -14.34 -1.57
CA TYR A 831 -27.67 -13.84 -1.00
C TYR A 831 -27.83 -12.32 -1.19
N GLY A 832 -29.08 -11.88 -1.38
CA GLY A 832 -29.49 -10.50 -1.18
C GLY A 832 -29.86 -10.22 0.29
N LEU A 833 -29.96 -8.96 0.68
CA LEU A 833 -30.27 -8.55 2.06
C LEU A 833 -31.50 -7.64 2.09
N MET A 834 -32.30 -7.70 3.17
CA MET A 834 -33.48 -6.84 3.39
C MET A 834 -34.48 -6.80 2.20
N GLY A 835 -34.72 -7.96 1.58
CA GLY A 835 -35.62 -8.09 0.42
C GLY A 835 -34.95 -7.93 -0.94
N GLY A 836 -33.63 -7.71 -0.99
CA GLY A 836 -32.85 -7.83 -2.21
C GLY A 836 -32.82 -9.28 -2.75
N GLU A 837 -32.81 -9.41 -4.06
CA GLU A 837 -32.70 -10.68 -4.77
C GLU A 837 -31.25 -11.19 -4.80
N PRO A 838 -31.04 -12.52 -4.87
CA PRO A 838 -29.72 -13.08 -4.99
C PRO A 838 -29.04 -12.75 -6.33
N GLY A 839 -27.71 -12.72 -6.34
CA GLY A 839 -26.94 -12.65 -7.59
C GLY A 839 -26.95 -13.98 -8.34
N LYS A 840 -26.56 -13.97 -9.62
CA LYS A 840 -26.45 -15.19 -10.43
C LYS A 840 -25.25 -16.04 -9.98
N VAL A 841 -25.41 -17.36 -9.99
CA VAL A 841 -24.30 -18.31 -9.82
C VAL A 841 -23.24 -18.15 -10.91
N GLY A 842 -21.99 -18.47 -10.58
CA GLY A 842 -20.90 -18.57 -11.54
C GLY A 842 -21.02 -19.80 -12.42
N ILE A 843 -20.26 -19.84 -13.53
CA ILE A 843 -20.25 -20.96 -14.48
C ILE A 843 -18.80 -21.19 -14.92
N ASN A 844 -18.37 -22.45 -14.96
CA ASN A 844 -17.09 -22.85 -15.53
C ASN A 844 -17.38 -23.68 -16.78
N LEU A 845 -16.81 -23.31 -17.94
CA LEU A 845 -16.97 -24.03 -19.21
C LEU A 845 -15.59 -24.40 -19.75
N LEU A 846 -15.43 -25.64 -20.23
CA LEU A 846 -14.22 -26.12 -20.89
C LEU A 846 -14.60 -26.61 -22.28
N PHE A 847 -14.14 -25.91 -23.31
CA PHE A 847 -14.33 -26.29 -24.70
C PHE A 847 -13.08 -27.01 -25.20
N ARG A 848 -13.24 -28.21 -25.75
CA ARG A 848 -12.16 -28.99 -26.36
C ARG A 848 -12.21 -28.85 -27.88
N HIS A 849 -11.06 -29.01 -28.53
CA HIS A 849 -10.94 -28.93 -30.00
C HIS A 849 -11.83 -29.94 -30.74
N ASP A 850 -12.19 -31.06 -30.09
CA ASP A 850 -13.11 -32.05 -30.65
C ASP A 850 -14.60 -31.65 -30.53
N GLY A 851 -14.89 -30.42 -30.11
CA GLY A 851 -16.24 -29.86 -30.00
C GLY A 851 -16.98 -30.23 -28.71
N ARG A 852 -16.30 -30.84 -27.73
CA ARG A 852 -16.85 -31.18 -26.41
C ARG A 852 -16.77 -30.06 -25.39
#